data_AF-A0AAN7U8K2-F1
#
_entry.id   AF-A0AAN7U8K2-F1
#
_cell.length_a   1.000
_cell.length_b   1.000
_cell.length_c   1.000
_cell.angle_alpha   90.00
_cell.angle_beta   90.00
_cell.angle_gamma   90.00
#
_symmetry.space_group_name_H-M   'P 1'
#
loop_
_entity.id
_entity.type
_entity.pdbx_description
1 polymer ?
#
loop_
_entity_poly.entity_id
_entity_poly.type
_entity_poly.pdbx_seq_one_letter_code
_entity_poly.pdbx_strand_id
1 'polypeptide(L)'
;MKSLRVQPLSSTFGVINQYNLMNSHISRKINFKKINNNNINNNNNNNNKNNNNNTIKLLSPSLLSNHNSYQQYNINKFYFNSNYNNIYNNNNNDNNIIFSSFKRSYSTSIIEYIEDLKDNILEKVGNFDNTKKIDREFVLNKGNLNYYFEKISPPKKFSSLPPPPIANQKPHSIEIHNTTINDPYDWLRNLEDPKVIDYIESENKYKDIFMKTQIKPLSKKLKSIFKTVFINHPSDDEIINGFKLIIKDKKLFRQRVSDDNTQLLLSEGDNIGGYNINLRSLVSFKFSEDNSLFSFVTEIDNSENKVCIIKRISNSSSPILDVIKNVSSIEWGKNNELFYSQYDLISRRTHKIFKKTIKNHIKLNEEEFNPSELMIHETNPSNFLDILKSKDNEFLFYMSNCKISTLIYYTKLIENEAVTSNSHKIMLSRVDNLEYYAEHNGDEFYIFANANKGDLNIYKAKDTIENGKFSDLELFISSDIGSMIRDVDMYQNYLVISDLHMFKPRIRIIGKNPETNHFDKSFEKVVTFPQEVIELSMGVNSDYRNNDSFCLSYCTPTENITPIKISLKDGTITKLGESKESGPLVINPENFETKMLWVPSKSDSSIKIPLSIVYNKEAVKFDGNTPCILHGYGSYGAIYNQNYNIEDLFLLNAGFIVARAHVRGGSELGRNWYNDGKLLKKKNTFYDYIDCVEYLFENKYTSSNYLIGRGSSAGGLLMCNVALNYPHYFSGIISQVPFADVLTTMLDHSLALTIHEYDEWGNPNDLEVFNYIKQYDPYSLLDDPKIQSSLKYLPNLYITGSTNDFRVPLWQPLKWVAKLRNKLKSLKSDDSPLVLLGIDDDSGHFGPSDRNSLSKKWSFDLSFIFYSIKKSISKK
;
A
#
# COMPACT_ATOMS: atom_id res chain seq x y z
N MET A 1 5.44 -7.31 -16.40
CA MET A 1 5.97 -7.40 -15.02
C MET A 1 7.21 -8.32 -14.99
N LYS A 2 8.29 -7.94 -15.69
CA LYS A 2 9.58 -8.68 -15.74
C LYS A 2 10.77 -7.73 -15.52
N SER A 3 10.58 -6.63 -14.77
CA SER A 3 11.74 -5.90 -14.24
C SER A 3 12.12 -6.57 -12.94
N LEU A 4 13.41 -6.81 -12.70
CA LEU A 4 13.90 -7.16 -11.37
C LEU A 4 13.81 -5.90 -10.55
N ARG A 5 12.65 -5.70 -9.93
CA ARG A 5 12.53 -4.73 -8.85
C ARG A 5 13.52 -5.14 -7.79
N VAL A 6 14.67 -4.50 -7.84
CA VAL A 6 15.65 -4.42 -6.78
C VAL A 6 14.97 -3.63 -5.67
N GLN A 7 14.01 -4.27 -5.01
CA GLN A 7 13.48 -3.73 -3.79
C GLN A 7 14.67 -3.69 -2.83
N PRO A 8 14.85 -2.62 -2.04
CA PRO A 8 15.56 -2.82 -0.79
C PRO A 8 14.84 -3.99 -0.09
N LEU A 9 15.51 -5.16 0.06
CA LEU A 9 15.03 -6.32 0.85
C LEU A 9 14.65 -5.95 2.28
N SER A 10 14.99 -4.72 2.62
CA SER A 10 14.28 -3.85 3.50
C SER A 10 12.79 -4.21 3.70
N SER A 11 12.03 -4.19 2.61
CA SER A 11 10.63 -4.56 2.56
C SER A 11 10.48 -6.02 2.09
N THR A 12 10.67 -6.98 2.99
CA THR A 12 10.41 -8.41 2.71
C THR A 12 8.93 -8.71 2.35
N PHE A 13 8.07 -7.69 2.35
CA PHE A 13 6.80 -7.69 1.64
C PHE A 13 6.84 -6.70 0.49
N GLY A 14 6.86 -7.22 -0.74
CA GLY A 14 6.71 -6.46 -1.98
C GLY A 14 5.35 -5.79 -2.19
N VAL A 15 4.73 -5.29 -1.13
CA VAL A 15 3.37 -4.73 -1.11
C VAL A 15 3.39 -3.20 -0.91
N ILE A 16 4.50 -2.59 -0.46
CA ILE A 16 4.56 -1.13 -0.27
C ILE A 16 4.39 -0.37 -1.61
N ASN A 17 4.77 -0.98 -2.74
CA ASN A 17 4.57 -0.39 -4.08
C ASN A 17 3.30 -0.86 -4.81
N GLN A 18 2.45 -1.72 -4.21
CA GLN A 18 1.20 -2.16 -4.86
C GLN A 18 0.13 -1.04 -4.92
N TYR A 19 0.24 0.00 -4.09
CA TYR A 19 -0.75 1.07 -4.06
C TYR A 19 -0.75 2.01 -5.28
N ASN A 20 0.37 2.13 -6.00
CA ASN A 20 0.47 3.08 -7.13
C ASN A 20 0.07 2.49 -8.49
N LEU A 21 0.18 1.17 -8.67
CA LEU A 21 -0.16 0.52 -9.95
C LEU A 21 -1.66 0.30 -10.14
N MET A 22 -2.46 0.23 -9.06
CA MET A 22 -3.89 -0.05 -9.18
C MET A 22 -4.78 1.19 -9.26
N ASN A 23 -4.34 2.32 -8.69
CA ASN A 23 -5.06 3.58 -8.82
C ASN A 23 -4.89 4.22 -10.21
N SER A 24 -3.85 3.87 -10.96
CA SER A 24 -3.66 4.39 -12.31
C SER A 24 -4.58 3.76 -13.37
N HIS A 25 -5.12 2.57 -13.12
CA HIS A 25 -5.81 1.81 -14.17
C HIS A 25 -7.34 1.86 -14.18
N ILE A 26 -8.03 2.38 -13.15
CA ILE A 26 -9.49 2.21 -13.04
C ILE A 26 -10.23 3.50 -12.62
N SER A 27 -9.98 4.57 -13.37
CA SER A 27 -10.92 5.70 -13.50
C SER A 27 -11.59 5.71 -14.87
N ARG A 28 -11.91 4.55 -15.43
CA ARG A 28 -12.55 4.44 -16.76
C ARG A 28 -14.05 4.68 -16.60
N LYS A 29 -14.53 5.87 -16.99
CA LYS A 29 -15.96 6.14 -17.12
C LYS A 29 -16.48 5.71 -18.49
N ILE A 30 -17.67 5.12 -18.46
CA ILE A 30 -18.55 4.77 -19.57
C ILE A 30 -18.70 5.97 -20.53
N ASN A 31 -18.27 5.79 -21.78
CA ASN A 31 -18.59 6.70 -22.87
C ASN A 31 -19.95 6.31 -23.47
N PHE A 32 -21.00 7.08 -23.20
CA PHE A 32 -22.18 7.08 -24.06
C PHE A 32 -21.84 7.83 -25.35
N LYS A 33 -21.42 7.10 -26.39
CA LYS A 33 -21.52 7.62 -27.75
C LYS A 33 -23.00 7.59 -28.13
N LYS A 34 -23.63 8.77 -28.24
CA LYS A 34 -24.86 8.95 -29.01
C LYS A 34 -24.58 8.46 -30.42
N ILE A 35 -25.18 7.33 -30.79
CA ILE A 35 -25.31 6.95 -32.19
C ILE A 35 -26.33 7.93 -32.79
N ASN A 36 -25.82 8.94 -33.51
CA ASN A 36 -26.62 9.71 -34.43
C ASN A 36 -26.88 8.80 -35.65
N ASN A 37 -28.06 8.21 -35.71
CA ASN A 37 -28.59 7.65 -36.95
C ASN A 37 -29.02 8.83 -37.84
N ASN A 38 -28.20 9.15 -38.83
CA ASN A 38 -28.64 9.85 -40.03
C ASN A 38 -28.52 8.88 -41.21
N ASN A 39 -29.67 8.42 -41.69
CA ASN A 39 -30.05 8.43 -43.09
C ASN A 39 -31.36 7.65 -43.25
N ILE A 40 -32.44 8.35 -43.59
CA ILE A 40 -33.34 8.06 -44.71
C ILE A 40 -34.15 9.33 -44.96
N ASN A 41 -34.06 9.83 -46.20
CA ASN A 41 -34.81 10.94 -46.75
C ASN A 41 -36.32 10.64 -46.77
N ASN A 42 -37.17 11.62 -46.49
CA ASN A 42 -38.01 12.28 -47.50
C ASN A 42 -39.11 13.17 -46.88
N ASN A 43 -39.20 14.37 -47.46
CA ASN A 43 -40.39 15.14 -47.79
C ASN A 43 -41.32 15.74 -46.71
N ASN A 44 -41.35 17.08 -46.82
CA ASN A 44 -42.52 17.94 -46.92
C ASN A 44 -43.24 18.46 -45.66
N ASN A 45 -43.09 19.77 -45.52
CA ASN A 45 -44.13 20.79 -45.34
C ASN A 45 -44.85 20.94 -43.99
N ASN A 46 -44.65 22.16 -43.48
CA ASN A 46 -45.65 23.11 -42.99
C ASN A 46 -46.19 23.02 -41.56
N ASN A 47 -45.94 24.14 -40.89
CA ASN A 47 -46.87 24.96 -40.11
C ASN A 47 -47.01 24.75 -38.60
N ASN A 48 -46.75 25.89 -37.93
CA ASN A 48 -47.54 26.53 -36.88
C ASN A 48 -47.25 26.25 -35.40
N LYS A 49 -46.72 27.31 -34.77
CA LYS A 49 -47.28 28.09 -33.65
C LYS A 49 -47.35 27.49 -32.23
N ASN A 50 -46.75 28.30 -31.35
CA ASN A 50 -47.30 28.86 -30.11
C ASN A 50 -47.27 28.07 -28.79
N ASN A 51 -46.49 28.67 -27.88
CA ASN A 51 -46.87 29.21 -26.57
C ASN A 51 -47.36 28.31 -25.41
N ASN A 52 -46.70 28.60 -24.29
CA ASN A 52 -47.24 28.85 -22.94
C ASN A 52 -47.37 27.70 -21.92
N ASN A 53 -46.51 27.81 -20.91
CA ASN A 53 -46.80 28.01 -19.49
C ASN A 53 -47.71 27.04 -18.72
N ASN A 54 -47.11 26.56 -17.62
CA ASN A 54 -47.67 26.33 -16.28
C ASN A 54 -48.76 25.26 -16.12
N THR A 55 -48.50 24.24 -15.30
CA THR A 55 -48.93 24.26 -13.89
C THR A 55 -48.56 22.97 -13.16
N ILE A 56 -48.05 23.14 -11.94
CA ILE A 56 -47.97 22.12 -10.90
C ILE A 56 -49.38 21.94 -10.32
N LYS A 57 -49.86 20.69 -10.22
CA LYS A 57 -51.02 20.32 -9.40
C LYS A 57 -50.68 19.09 -8.55
N LEU A 58 -50.74 19.30 -7.24
CA LEU A 58 -50.86 18.27 -6.20
C LEU A 58 -52.24 17.61 -6.30
N LEU A 59 -52.31 16.27 -6.19
CA LEU A 59 -53.49 15.55 -5.73
C LEU A 59 -53.10 14.34 -4.87
N SER A 60 -53.84 14.20 -3.77
CA SER A 60 -53.79 13.23 -2.68
C SER A 60 -54.60 11.94 -2.99
N PRO A 61 -54.59 10.91 -2.12
CA PRO A 61 -54.71 9.50 -2.51
C PRO A 61 -56.13 8.92 -2.40
N SER A 62 -56.55 8.15 -3.40
CA SER A 62 -57.47 7.01 -3.27
C SER A 62 -57.78 6.42 -4.63
N LEU A 63 -57.48 5.14 -4.85
CA LEU A 63 -58.27 4.21 -5.68
C LEU A 63 -57.71 2.79 -5.48
N LEU A 64 -58.32 2.10 -4.52
CA LEU A 64 -58.30 0.65 -4.39
C LEU A 64 -59.58 0.13 -5.07
N SER A 65 -59.45 -0.64 -6.14
CA SER A 65 -60.20 -1.88 -6.34
C SER A 65 -59.84 -2.56 -7.66
N ASN A 66 -59.61 -3.87 -7.57
CA ASN A 66 -59.85 -4.91 -8.58
C ASN A 66 -58.97 -4.92 -9.85
N HIS A 67 -57.90 -5.74 -9.88
CA HIS A 67 -57.98 -7.18 -10.15
C HIS A 67 -56.57 -7.82 -10.27
N ASN A 68 -56.35 -8.79 -9.39
CA ASN A 68 -55.47 -9.97 -9.41
C ASN A 68 -54.52 -10.22 -10.62
N SER A 69 -53.22 -10.28 -10.32
CA SER A 69 -52.37 -11.46 -10.60
C SER A 69 -51.16 -11.46 -9.65
N TYR A 70 -51.35 -12.06 -8.48
CA TYR A 70 -50.28 -12.37 -7.53
C TYR A 70 -49.80 -13.80 -7.77
N GLN A 71 -48.49 -13.99 -7.97
CA GLN A 71 -47.80 -15.15 -7.42
C GLN A 71 -46.59 -14.66 -6.62
N GLN A 72 -46.65 -15.04 -5.35
CA GLN A 72 -45.84 -14.63 -4.21
C GLN A 72 -44.43 -15.21 -4.31
N TYR A 73 -43.42 -14.33 -4.19
CA TYR A 73 -42.08 -14.72 -3.78
C TYR A 73 -42.14 -15.25 -2.34
N ASN A 74 -42.02 -16.56 -2.19
CA ASN A 74 -41.69 -17.18 -0.91
C ASN A 74 -40.17 -17.13 -0.72
N ILE A 75 -39.76 -16.28 0.20
CA ILE A 75 -38.48 -16.35 0.91
C ILE A 75 -38.49 -17.65 1.74
N ASN A 76 -37.35 -18.35 1.76
CA ASN A 76 -37.02 -19.62 2.44
C ASN A 76 -37.16 -20.91 1.60
N LYS A 77 -36.06 -21.27 0.93
CA LYS A 77 -35.60 -22.66 0.75
C LYS A 77 -34.15 -22.67 0.24
N PHE A 78 -33.18 -22.60 1.16
CA PHE A 78 -31.86 -23.15 0.87
C PHE A 78 -31.93 -24.65 1.14
N TYR A 79 -31.82 -25.43 0.07
CA TYR A 79 -31.65 -26.87 0.10
C TYR A 79 -30.28 -27.19 0.72
N PHE A 80 -30.28 -27.71 1.94
CA PHE A 80 -29.19 -28.57 2.41
C PHE A 80 -29.40 -29.95 1.80
N ASN A 81 -28.49 -30.35 0.91
CA ASN A 81 -28.43 -31.74 0.49
C ASN A 81 -27.69 -32.52 1.57
N SER A 82 -28.46 -33.34 2.28
CA SER A 82 -28.05 -34.28 3.30
C SER A 82 -27.24 -35.42 2.68
N ASN A 83 -26.03 -35.64 3.19
CA ASN A 83 -25.42 -36.96 3.27
C ASN A 83 -24.48 -36.95 4.47
N TYR A 84 -25.02 -37.23 5.66
CA TYR A 84 -24.34 -37.95 6.73
C TYR A 84 -25.40 -38.30 7.78
N ASN A 85 -25.96 -39.49 7.65
CA ASN A 85 -26.67 -40.15 8.74
C ASN A 85 -25.65 -40.90 9.59
N ASN A 86 -25.94 -40.94 10.89
CA ASN A 86 -25.40 -41.79 11.95
C ASN A 86 -24.10 -41.34 12.62
N ILE A 87 -24.23 -40.62 13.74
CA ILE A 87 -24.15 -41.21 15.10
C ILE A 87 -24.87 -40.26 16.08
N TYR A 88 -25.77 -40.84 16.88
CA TYR A 88 -26.62 -40.17 17.87
C TYR A 88 -25.94 -40.10 19.25
N ASN A 89 -26.39 -39.10 20.04
CA ASN A 89 -26.43 -39.01 21.52
C ASN A 89 -25.17 -38.57 22.28
N ASN A 90 -25.11 -37.31 22.76
CA ASN A 90 -25.67 -36.94 24.07
C ASN A 90 -25.50 -35.44 24.41
N ASN A 91 -26.46 -34.96 25.21
CA ASN A 91 -26.48 -33.75 26.05
C ASN A 91 -26.85 -32.39 25.41
N ASN A 92 -28.12 -32.02 25.65
CA ASN A 92 -28.67 -30.68 25.62
C ASN A 92 -28.00 -29.77 26.66
N ASN A 93 -27.32 -28.71 26.23
CA ASN A 93 -27.34 -27.38 26.91
C ASN A 93 -26.67 -26.20 26.16
N ASP A 94 -26.38 -26.28 24.85
CA ASP A 94 -25.60 -25.20 24.17
C ASP A 94 -26.33 -24.35 23.12
N ASN A 95 -27.65 -24.51 22.95
CA ASN A 95 -28.39 -23.78 21.89
C ASN A 95 -28.81 -22.34 22.23
N ASN A 96 -28.53 -21.83 23.44
CA ASN A 96 -28.85 -20.45 23.82
C ASN A 96 -27.66 -19.47 23.72
N ILE A 97 -26.44 -19.94 23.46
CA ILE A 97 -25.27 -19.06 23.34
C ILE A 97 -25.08 -18.57 21.90
N ILE A 98 -25.36 -19.43 20.91
CA ILE A 98 -25.14 -19.14 19.48
C ILE A 98 -26.16 -18.12 18.91
N PHE A 99 -27.39 -18.07 19.42
CA PHE A 99 -28.39 -17.08 18.95
C PHE A 99 -28.24 -15.68 19.58
N SER A 100 -27.46 -15.56 20.66
CA SER A 100 -27.21 -14.27 21.31
C SER A 100 -26.04 -13.50 20.67
N SER A 101 -25.05 -14.20 20.12
CA SER A 101 -23.92 -13.62 19.38
C SER A 101 -24.33 -13.11 17.99
N PHE A 102 -25.30 -13.77 17.33
CA PHE A 102 -25.81 -13.33 16.02
C PHE A 102 -26.72 -12.09 16.07
N LYS A 103 -27.24 -11.70 17.25
CA LYS A 103 -28.17 -10.57 17.39
C LYS A 103 -27.53 -9.24 17.78
N ARG A 104 -26.24 -9.23 18.16
CA ARG A 104 -25.52 -8.00 18.55
C ARG A 104 -24.70 -7.37 17.42
N SER A 105 -24.30 -8.14 16.41
CA SER A 105 -23.46 -7.69 15.29
C SER A 105 -24.18 -6.91 14.17
N TYR A 106 -25.48 -6.62 14.30
CA TYR A 106 -26.27 -6.02 13.21
C TYR A 106 -27.08 -4.76 13.54
N SER A 107 -27.06 -4.23 14.77
CA SER A 107 -27.89 -3.04 15.07
C SER A 107 -27.27 -1.72 14.60
N THR A 108 -25.95 -1.58 14.69
CA THR A 108 -25.24 -0.33 14.31
C THR A 108 -25.00 -0.26 12.81
N SER A 109 -24.65 -1.39 12.20
CA SER A 109 -24.42 -1.53 10.75
C SER A 109 -25.68 -1.35 9.92
N ILE A 110 -26.85 -1.80 10.39
CA ILE A 110 -28.13 -1.57 9.69
C ILE A 110 -28.56 -0.10 9.79
N ILE A 111 -28.37 0.56 10.93
CA ILE A 111 -28.71 1.99 11.09
C ILE A 111 -27.79 2.85 10.22
N GLU A 112 -26.47 2.57 10.21
CA GLU A 112 -25.55 3.25 9.30
C GLU A 112 -25.86 2.95 7.84
N TYR A 113 -26.18 1.70 7.48
CA TYR A 113 -26.58 1.34 6.14
C TYR A 113 -27.87 2.05 5.71
N ILE A 114 -28.85 2.20 6.60
CA ILE A 114 -30.09 2.95 6.35
C ILE A 114 -29.82 4.46 6.25
N GLU A 115 -28.94 5.03 7.07
CA GLU A 115 -28.54 6.44 6.95
C GLU A 115 -27.77 6.69 5.64
N ASP A 116 -26.85 5.80 5.25
CA ASP A 116 -26.11 5.89 4.00
C ASP A 116 -27.05 5.64 2.80
N LEU A 117 -28.03 4.74 2.89
CA LEU A 117 -29.08 4.58 1.87
C LEU A 117 -29.96 5.82 1.75
N LYS A 118 -30.33 6.43 2.88
CA LYS A 118 -31.10 7.66 2.92
C LYS A 118 -30.32 8.81 2.31
N ASP A 119 -29.04 8.97 2.66
CA ASP A 119 -28.15 9.98 2.08
C ASP A 119 -27.90 9.70 0.58
N ASN A 120 -27.76 8.45 0.16
CA ASN A 120 -27.61 8.05 -1.25
C ASN A 120 -28.90 8.25 -2.07
N ILE A 121 -30.08 8.02 -1.48
CA ILE A 121 -31.38 8.30 -2.10
C ILE A 121 -31.59 9.81 -2.21
N LEU A 122 -31.26 10.58 -1.16
CA LEU A 122 -31.32 12.04 -1.18
C LEU A 122 -30.31 12.65 -2.17
N GLU A 123 -29.11 12.09 -2.33
CA GLU A 123 -28.14 12.47 -3.38
C GLU A 123 -28.66 12.16 -4.80
N LYS A 124 -29.35 11.03 -5.01
CA LYS A 124 -29.91 10.67 -6.32
C LYS A 124 -31.16 11.45 -6.70
N VAL A 125 -31.99 11.83 -5.73
CA VAL A 125 -33.22 12.59 -5.92
C VAL A 125 -32.97 14.10 -5.92
N GLY A 126 -31.84 14.56 -5.34
CA GLY A 126 -31.45 15.95 -5.26
C GLY A 126 -30.08 16.26 -5.89
N ASN A 127 -30.13 16.77 -7.13
CA ASN A 127 -29.26 17.82 -7.67
C ASN A 127 -27.93 17.50 -8.38
N PHE A 128 -28.00 17.53 -9.72
CA PHE A 128 -26.89 17.94 -10.59
C PHE A 128 -26.48 19.42 -10.40
N ASP A 129 -27.36 20.28 -9.87
CA ASP A 129 -27.08 21.70 -9.64
C ASP A 129 -26.34 21.99 -8.32
N ASN A 130 -26.47 21.12 -7.32
CA ASN A 130 -25.78 21.28 -6.02
C ASN A 130 -24.32 20.85 -6.11
N THR A 131 -23.99 19.81 -6.90
CA THR A 131 -22.59 19.41 -7.09
C THR A 131 -21.80 20.54 -7.77
N LYS A 132 -22.34 21.15 -8.83
CA LYS A 132 -21.74 22.34 -9.48
C LYS A 132 -21.61 23.53 -8.51
N LYS A 133 -22.57 23.73 -7.61
CA LYS A 133 -22.52 24.80 -6.59
C LYS A 133 -21.46 24.52 -5.52
N ILE A 134 -21.35 23.28 -5.06
CA ILE A 134 -20.33 22.81 -4.09
C ILE A 134 -18.93 22.99 -4.67
N ASP A 135 -18.73 22.61 -5.93
CA ASP A 135 -17.45 22.74 -6.63
C ASP A 135 -17.05 24.20 -6.78
N ARG A 136 -18.00 25.09 -7.15
CA ARG A 136 -17.74 26.54 -7.23
C ARG A 136 -17.37 27.16 -5.88
N GLU A 137 -18.10 26.83 -4.82
CA GLU A 137 -17.82 27.36 -3.48
C GLU A 137 -16.43 26.98 -2.97
N PHE A 138 -16.01 25.73 -3.21
CA PHE A 138 -14.66 25.27 -2.84
C PHE A 138 -13.58 25.96 -3.65
N VAL A 139 -13.75 26.04 -4.98
CA VAL A 139 -12.81 26.72 -5.88
C VAL A 139 -12.65 28.21 -5.52
N LEU A 140 -13.74 28.89 -5.10
CA LEU A 140 -13.71 30.29 -4.68
C LEU A 140 -13.01 30.51 -3.32
N ASN A 141 -12.83 29.47 -2.50
CA ASN A 141 -12.21 29.55 -1.18
C ASN A 141 -10.84 28.87 -1.12
N LYS A 142 -10.15 28.73 -2.27
CA LYS A 142 -8.75 28.28 -2.31
C LYS A 142 -7.88 29.21 -1.44
N GLY A 143 -7.05 28.63 -0.59
CA GLY A 143 -6.19 29.36 0.36
C GLY A 143 -6.93 30.06 1.51
N ASN A 144 -8.27 30.00 1.59
CA ASN A 144 -9.02 30.63 2.68
C ASN A 144 -9.20 29.67 3.86
N LEU A 145 -8.23 29.65 4.79
CA LEU A 145 -8.29 28.78 5.97
C LEU A 145 -9.52 29.03 6.87
N ASN A 146 -9.98 30.29 6.97
CA ASN A 146 -11.14 30.65 7.78
C ASN A 146 -12.42 29.94 7.30
N TYR A 147 -12.57 29.77 5.98
CA TYR A 147 -13.70 29.03 5.39
C TYR A 147 -13.83 27.61 5.95
N TYR A 148 -12.70 26.93 6.18
CA TYR A 148 -12.67 25.57 6.72
C TYR A 148 -12.83 25.59 8.25
N PHE A 149 -12.18 26.53 8.94
CA PHE A 149 -12.29 26.66 10.38
C PHE A 149 -13.71 26.98 10.84
N GLU A 150 -14.46 27.81 10.11
CA GLU A 150 -15.88 28.11 10.41
C GLU A 150 -16.79 26.88 10.33
N LYS A 151 -16.41 25.86 9.55
CA LYS A 151 -17.16 24.60 9.38
C LYS A 151 -16.77 23.53 10.39
N ILE A 152 -15.82 23.85 11.27
CA ILE A 152 -15.59 23.08 12.50
C ILE A 152 -16.44 23.71 13.59
N SER A 153 -17.26 22.89 14.26
CA SER A 153 -18.05 23.33 15.40
C SER A 153 -17.14 24.13 16.36
N PRO A 154 -17.54 25.33 16.84
CA PRO A 154 -16.73 26.06 17.80
C PRO A 154 -16.44 25.13 18.98
N PRO A 155 -15.18 25.02 19.45
CA PRO A 155 -14.84 24.16 20.58
C PRO A 155 -15.51 24.74 21.82
N LYS A 156 -16.79 24.42 22.05
CA LYS A 156 -17.46 24.72 23.31
C LYS A 156 -16.74 23.93 24.40
N LYS A 157 -16.32 24.62 25.47
CA LYS A 157 -15.73 24.09 26.71
C LYS A 157 -16.10 22.62 26.91
N PHE A 158 -15.19 21.67 26.71
CA PHE A 158 -15.14 20.26 27.16
C PHE A 158 -16.43 19.46 27.49
N SER A 159 -17.63 19.89 27.07
CA SER A 159 -18.91 19.46 27.65
C SER A 159 -19.78 18.69 26.66
N SER A 160 -19.22 18.16 25.57
CA SER A 160 -19.98 17.43 24.55
C SER A 160 -19.40 16.10 24.09
N LEU A 161 -18.17 15.73 24.51
CA LEU A 161 -17.67 14.37 24.34
C LEU A 161 -17.83 13.61 25.66
N PRO A 162 -18.30 12.35 25.65
CA PRO A 162 -18.28 11.52 26.84
C PRO A 162 -16.83 11.26 27.27
N PRO A 163 -16.59 10.78 28.50
CA PRO A 163 -15.29 10.26 28.89
C PRO A 163 -14.79 9.22 27.88
N PRO A 164 -13.49 9.22 27.52
CA PRO A 164 -12.95 8.21 26.62
C PRO A 164 -13.04 6.81 27.25
N PRO A 165 -13.15 5.75 26.44
CA PRO A 165 -13.06 4.37 26.93
C PRO A 165 -11.79 4.12 27.72
N ILE A 166 -11.94 3.41 28.85
CA ILE A 166 -10.85 3.03 29.75
C ILE A 166 -10.81 1.51 29.84
N ALA A 167 -9.70 0.91 29.40
CA ALA A 167 -9.47 -0.52 29.55
C ALA A 167 -9.17 -0.87 31.01
N ASN A 168 -9.69 -2.02 31.45
CA ASN A 168 -9.33 -2.61 32.74
C ASN A 168 -7.88 -3.10 32.73
N GLN A 169 -7.22 -3.02 33.87
CA GLN A 169 -5.90 -3.61 34.09
C GLN A 169 -6.05 -5.03 34.61
N LYS A 170 -5.31 -5.99 34.04
CA LYS A 170 -5.18 -7.36 34.54
C LYS A 170 -3.69 -7.63 34.82
N PRO A 171 -3.30 -8.13 36.01
CA PRO A 171 -1.90 -8.44 36.29
C PRO A 171 -1.32 -9.39 35.25
N HIS A 172 -0.23 -8.97 34.63
CA HIS A 172 0.58 -9.77 33.72
C HIS A 172 1.99 -9.17 33.69
N SER A 173 3.00 -10.02 33.68
CA SER A 173 4.40 -9.60 33.69
C SER A 173 5.26 -10.57 32.91
N ILE A 174 6.31 -10.04 32.29
CA ILE A 174 7.33 -10.79 31.55
C ILE A 174 8.64 -10.64 32.31
N GLU A 175 9.26 -11.76 32.68
CA GLU A 175 10.58 -11.80 33.32
C GLU A 175 11.66 -11.99 32.25
N ILE A 176 12.59 -11.03 32.15
CA ILE A 176 13.72 -11.12 31.23
C ILE A 176 14.90 -10.29 31.73
N HIS A 177 16.13 -10.78 31.54
CA HIS A 177 17.35 -10.08 31.97
C HIS A 177 17.32 -9.63 33.43
N ASN A 178 16.76 -10.45 34.32
CA ASN A 178 16.53 -10.12 35.74
C ASN A 178 15.70 -8.84 35.94
N THR A 179 14.85 -8.50 34.97
CA THR A 179 13.95 -7.35 34.98
C THR A 179 12.52 -7.81 34.72
N THR A 180 11.58 -7.30 35.51
CA THR A 180 10.15 -7.52 35.31
C THR A 180 9.58 -6.42 34.41
N ILE A 181 8.99 -6.77 33.27
CA ILE A 181 8.15 -5.89 32.46
C ILE A 181 6.70 -6.10 32.89
N ASN A 182 6.07 -5.06 33.43
CA ASN A 182 4.64 -5.09 33.76
C ASN A 182 3.81 -4.70 32.53
N ASP A 183 2.93 -5.60 32.09
CA ASP A 183 2.05 -5.38 30.95
C ASP A 183 0.59 -5.64 31.32
N PRO A 184 -0.06 -4.73 32.05
CA PRO A 184 -1.42 -4.96 32.55
C PRO A 184 -2.50 -5.00 31.45
N TYR A 185 -2.12 -4.76 30.19
CA TYR A 185 -3.01 -4.71 29.04
C TYR A 185 -2.78 -5.88 28.06
N ASP A 186 -1.91 -6.84 28.40
CA ASP A 186 -1.62 -8.02 27.57
C ASP A 186 -2.88 -8.78 27.14
N TRP A 187 -3.93 -8.78 27.97
CA TRP A 187 -5.21 -9.41 27.64
C TRP A 187 -5.90 -8.85 26.38
N LEU A 188 -5.54 -7.66 25.91
CA LEU A 188 -6.03 -7.08 24.65
C LEU A 188 -5.46 -7.80 23.40
N ARG A 189 -4.49 -8.70 23.58
CA ARG A 189 -3.97 -9.56 22.50
C ARG A 189 -4.99 -10.57 21.99
N ASN A 190 -5.92 -11.02 22.84
CA ASN A 190 -6.92 -12.01 22.48
C ASN A 190 -8.14 -11.35 21.80
N LEU A 191 -8.07 -11.16 20.48
CA LEU A 191 -9.13 -10.51 19.70
C LEU A 191 -10.46 -11.30 19.68
N GLU A 192 -10.45 -12.58 20.06
CA GLU A 192 -11.65 -13.41 20.19
C GLU A 192 -12.37 -13.23 21.54
N ASP A 193 -11.72 -12.63 22.55
CA ASP A 193 -12.35 -12.35 23.85
C ASP A 193 -13.48 -11.31 23.67
N PRO A 194 -14.74 -11.62 24.05
CA PRO A 194 -15.84 -10.66 23.98
C PRO A 194 -15.54 -9.32 24.67
N LYS A 195 -14.72 -9.30 25.72
CA LYS A 195 -14.33 -8.06 26.40
C LYS A 195 -13.41 -7.18 25.55
N VAL A 196 -12.60 -7.78 24.68
CA VAL A 196 -11.75 -7.06 23.72
C VAL A 196 -12.62 -6.49 22.61
N ILE A 197 -13.58 -7.27 22.10
CA ILE A 197 -14.56 -6.82 21.11
C ILE A 197 -15.38 -5.64 21.66
N ASP A 198 -15.94 -5.76 22.87
CA ASP A 198 -16.67 -4.67 23.54
C ASP A 198 -15.81 -3.40 23.69
N TYR A 199 -14.51 -3.56 23.97
CA TYR A 199 -13.58 -2.44 24.05
C TYR A 199 -13.34 -1.78 22.69
N ILE A 200 -13.11 -2.57 21.63
CA ILE A 200 -12.97 -2.10 20.23
C ILE A 200 -14.22 -1.31 19.80
N GLU A 201 -15.42 -1.85 20.04
CA GLU A 201 -16.68 -1.16 19.74
C GLU A 201 -16.81 0.17 20.50
N SER A 202 -16.39 0.20 21.77
CA SER A 202 -16.42 1.41 22.58
C SER A 202 -15.47 2.50 22.06
N GLU A 203 -14.30 2.13 21.53
CA GLU A 203 -13.33 3.03 20.91
C GLU A 203 -13.89 3.65 19.63
N ASN A 204 -14.44 2.82 18.74
CA ASN A 204 -15.08 3.28 17.52
C ASN A 204 -16.27 4.19 17.81
N LYS A 205 -17.11 3.84 18.80
CA LYS A 205 -18.21 4.70 19.23
C LYS A 205 -17.73 6.06 19.74
N TYR A 206 -16.64 6.11 20.50
CA TYR A 206 -16.06 7.36 20.99
C TYR A 206 -15.57 8.25 19.83
N LYS A 207 -14.86 7.67 18.86
CA LYS A 207 -14.46 8.33 17.61
C LYS A 207 -15.67 8.85 16.82
N ASP A 208 -16.74 8.07 16.72
CA ASP A 208 -17.93 8.46 15.95
C ASP A 208 -18.71 9.59 16.62
N ILE A 209 -18.75 9.63 17.96
CA ILE A 209 -19.31 10.77 18.70
C ILE A 209 -18.49 12.03 18.41
N PHE A 210 -17.15 11.93 18.40
CA PHE A 210 -16.29 13.03 17.99
C PHE A 210 -16.61 13.49 16.55
N MET A 211 -16.71 12.55 15.61
CA MET A 211 -17.09 12.85 14.22
C MET A 211 -18.39 13.63 14.16
N LYS A 212 -19.44 13.12 14.81
CA LYS A 212 -20.80 13.68 14.76
C LYS A 212 -20.92 15.05 15.42
N THR A 213 -20.16 15.30 16.50
CA THR A 213 -20.31 16.50 17.33
C THR A 213 -19.33 17.62 16.97
N GLN A 214 -18.08 17.28 16.61
CA GLN A 214 -17.01 18.27 16.44
C GLN A 214 -16.73 18.62 14.98
N ILE A 215 -16.78 17.63 14.08
CA ILE A 215 -16.25 17.78 12.71
C ILE A 215 -17.25 17.43 11.58
N LYS A 216 -18.48 17.04 11.91
CA LYS A 216 -19.49 16.58 10.95
C LYS A 216 -19.70 17.50 9.73
N PRO A 217 -19.84 18.84 9.87
CA PRO A 217 -20.10 19.71 8.72
C PRO A 217 -18.95 19.69 7.71
N LEU A 218 -17.70 19.81 8.18
CA LEU A 218 -16.51 19.72 7.34
C LEU A 218 -16.37 18.32 6.74
N SER A 219 -16.45 17.27 7.55
CA SER A 219 -16.33 15.87 7.09
C SER A 219 -17.34 15.53 5.98
N LYS A 220 -18.61 15.92 6.12
CA LYS A 220 -19.63 15.71 5.07
C LYS A 220 -19.29 16.45 3.77
N LYS A 221 -18.81 17.70 3.87
CA LYS A 221 -18.40 18.50 2.70
C LYS A 221 -17.19 17.85 2.00
N LEU A 222 -16.18 17.42 2.74
CA LEU A 222 -15.00 16.76 2.20
C LEU A 222 -15.33 15.42 1.53
N LYS A 223 -16.18 14.59 2.15
CA LYS A 223 -16.66 13.33 1.54
C LYS A 223 -17.33 13.59 0.18
N SER A 224 -18.13 14.66 0.06
CA SER A 224 -18.77 15.05 -1.20
C SER A 224 -17.75 15.48 -2.28
N ILE A 225 -16.74 16.26 -1.89
CA ILE A 225 -15.63 16.68 -2.77
C ILE A 225 -14.87 15.46 -3.31
N PHE A 226 -14.45 14.52 -2.45
CA PHE A 226 -13.69 13.35 -2.90
C PHE A 226 -14.49 12.41 -3.81
N LYS A 227 -15.82 12.35 -3.65
CA LYS A 227 -16.70 11.61 -4.56
C LYS A 227 -16.77 12.21 -5.97
N THR A 228 -16.41 13.49 -6.17
CA THR A 228 -16.49 14.18 -7.47
C THR A 228 -15.13 14.40 -8.16
N VAL A 229 -14.03 14.02 -7.53
CA VAL A 229 -12.68 14.07 -8.14
C VAL A 229 -12.46 12.87 -9.04
N PHE A 230 -12.12 13.06 -10.32
CA PHE A 230 -11.80 11.96 -11.23
C PHE A 230 -10.46 12.23 -11.90
N ILE A 231 -9.60 11.23 -11.89
CA ILE A 231 -8.28 11.24 -12.54
C ILE A 231 -8.28 10.15 -13.59
N ASN A 232 -8.31 10.50 -14.87
CA ASN A 232 -8.22 9.52 -15.94
C ASN A 232 -6.79 9.49 -16.49
N HIS A 233 -6.10 8.38 -16.31
CA HIS A 233 -4.78 8.19 -16.86
C HIS A 233 -4.85 7.80 -18.34
N PRO A 234 -3.89 8.23 -19.17
CA PRO A 234 -3.74 7.72 -20.52
C PRO A 234 -3.62 6.18 -20.51
N SER A 235 -4.19 5.52 -21.53
CA SER A 235 -4.04 4.07 -21.70
C SER A 235 -2.58 3.79 -22.06
N ASP A 236 -1.84 3.16 -21.15
CA ASP A 236 -0.64 2.43 -21.54
C ASP A 236 -1.08 1.01 -21.89
N ASP A 237 -1.01 0.69 -23.17
CA ASP A 237 -1.43 -0.61 -23.66
C ASP A 237 -0.35 -1.63 -23.29
N GLU A 238 -0.58 -2.39 -22.22
CA GLU A 238 0.36 -3.42 -21.79
C GLU A 238 0.42 -4.54 -22.83
N ILE A 239 1.56 -4.69 -23.51
CA ILE A 239 1.79 -5.79 -24.45
C ILE A 239 2.65 -6.85 -23.77
N ILE A 240 2.16 -8.09 -23.79
CA ILE A 240 2.84 -9.28 -23.27
C ILE A 240 2.71 -10.38 -24.30
N ASN A 241 3.83 -10.93 -24.77
CA ASN A 241 3.87 -12.02 -25.76
C ASN A 241 3.06 -11.73 -27.04
N GLY A 242 3.05 -10.49 -27.53
CA GLY A 242 2.27 -10.08 -28.69
C GLY A 242 0.76 -9.91 -28.42
N PHE A 243 0.33 -9.89 -27.15
CA PHE A 243 -1.03 -9.60 -26.75
C PHE A 243 -1.10 -8.32 -25.93
N LYS A 244 -1.98 -7.41 -26.33
CA LYS A 244 -2.39 -6.24 -25.58
C LYS A 244 -3.41 -6.63 -24.50
N LEU A 245 -3.19 -6.22 -23.25
CA LEU A 245 -4.15 -6.41 -22.17
C LEU A 245 -5.12 -5.23 -22.09
N ILE A 246 -6.41 -5.55 -21.92
CA ILE A 246 -7.48 -4.56 -21.96
C ILE A 246 -8.43 -4.82 -20.80
N ILE A 247 -8.56 -3.84 -19.90
CA ILE A 247 -9.61 -3.85 -18.87
C ILE A 247 -10.78 -2.99 -19.32
N LYS A 248 -11.95 -3.58 -19.55
CA LYS A 248 -13.15 -2.86 -19.97
C LYS A 248 -14.38 -3.46 -19.31
N ASP A 249 -15.28 -2.62 -18.81
CA ASP A 249 -16.55 -3.05 -18.20
C ASP A 249 -16.36 -4.12 -17.11
N LYS A 250 -15.36 -3.90 -16.23
CA LYS A 250 -14.94 -4.83 -15.18
C LYS A 250 -14.55 -6.24 -15.68
N LYS A 251 -14.06 -6.33 -16.91
CA LYS A 251 -13.55 -7.55 -17.53
C LYS A 251 -12.13 -7.33 -18.00
N LEU A 252 -11.29 -8.33 -17.82
CA LEU A 252 -9.93 -8.38 -18.33
C LEU A 252 -9.92 -9.21 -19.60
N PHE A 253 -9.41 -8.62 -20.68
CA PHE A 253 -9.23 -9.25 -21.98
C PHE A 253 -7.76 -9.28 -22.36
N ARG A 254 -7.40 -10.20 -23.24
CA ARG A 254 -6.20 -10.08 -24.08
C ARG A 254 -6.62 -9.92 -25.53
N GLN A 255 -5.95 -9.05 -26.26
CA GLN A 255 -6.14 -8.81 -27.69
C GLN A 255 -4.83 -9.09 -28.40
N ARG A 256 -4.84 -9.97 -29.40
CA ARG A 256 -3.63 -10.26 -30.19
C ARG A 256 -3.29 -9.06 -31.06
N VAL A 257 -2.05 -8.59 -31.01
CA VAL A 257 -1.62 -7.35 -31.71
C VAL A 257 -1.62 -7.53 -33.23
N SER A 258 -1.40 -8.74 -33.74
CA SER A 258 -1.29 -8.99 -35.18
C SER A 258 -2.61 -8.92 -35.94
N ASP A 259 -3.75 -9.18 -35.29
CA ASP A 259 -5.06 -9.32 -35.95
C ASP A 259 -6.26 -8.88 -35.10
N ASP A 260 -6.01 -8.21 -33.97
CA ASP A 260 -7.00 -7.69 -33.04
C ASP A 260 -7.97 -8.74 -32.42
N ASN A 261 -7.65 -10.04 -32.55
CA ASN A 261 -8.47 -11.11 -31.97
C ASN A 261 -8.50 -10.99 -30.45
N THR A 262 -9.69 -10.81 -29.88
CA THR A 262 -9.90 -10.49 -28.47
C THR A 262 -10.50 -11.67 -27.72
N GLN A 263 -9.89 -12.02 -26.59
CA GLN A 263 -10.30 -13.15 -25.74
C GLN A 263 -10.52 -12.67 -24.31
N LEU A 264 -11.62 -13.10 -23.70
CA LEU A 264 -11.93 -12.81 -22.29
C LEU A 264 -11.05 -13.68 -21.38
N LEU A 265 -10.34 -13.04 -20.46
CA LEU A 265 -9.56 -13.72 -19.43
C LEU A 265 -10.35 -13.84 -18.13
N LEU A 266 -10.92 -12.75 -17.60
CA LEU A 266 -11.63 -12.75 -16.32
C LEU A 266 -12.76 -11.71 -16.33
N SER A 267 -13.84 -11.97 -15.58
CA SER A 267 -14.83 -10.95 -15.22
C SER A 267 -14.87 -10.76 -13.70
N GLU A 268 -14.98 -9.52 -13.25
CA GLU A 268 -15.24 -9.21 -11.84
C GLU A 268 -16.58 -9.83 -11.41
N GLY A 269 -16.57 -10.59 -10.31
CA GLY A 269 -17.73 -11.31 -9.77
C GLY A 269 -17.88 -12.74 -10.25
N ASP A 270 -17.06 -13.22 -11.20
CA ASP A 270 -17.08 -14.63 -11.61
C ASP A 270 -16.72 -15.53 -10.42
N ASN A 271 -17.46 -16.63 -10.24
CA ASN A 271 -17.07 -17.68 -9.28
C ASN A 271 -16.17 -18.68 -10.00
N ILE A 272 -14.86 -18.63 -9.73
CA ILE A 272 -13.85 -19.47 -10.35
C ILE A 272 -13.16 -20.29 -9.26
N GLY A 273 -13.30 -21.61 -9.33
CA GLY A 273 -12.67 -22.52 -8.37
C GLY A 273 -13.28 -22.44 -6.97
N GLY A 274 -14.53 -21.98 -6.84
CA GLY A 274 -15.20 -21.72 -5.57
C GLY A 274 -14.98 -20.30 -5.02
N TYR A 275 -14.18 -19.48 -5.69
CA TYR A 275 -13.82 -18.12 -5.23
C TYR A 275 -14.43 -17.05 -6.12
N ASN A 276 -14.95 -15.98 -5.51
CA ASN A 276 -15.44 -14.82 -6.25
C ASN A 276 -14.27 -13.94 -6.66
N ILE A 277 -14.08 -13.78 -7.97
CA ILE A 277 -12.94 -13.04 -8.51
C ILE A 277 -13.19 -11.54 -8.42
N ASN A 278 -12.29 -10.85 -7.73
CA ASN A 278 -12.17 -9.40 -7.79
C ASN A 278 -10.92 -9.07 -8.61
N LEU A 279 -11.09 -8.35 -9.73
CA LEU A 279 -9.93 -7.92 -10.53
C LEU A 279 -8.97 -7.03 -9.74
N ARG A 280 -9.46 -6.41 -8.64
CA ARG A 280 -8.62 -5.63 -7.72
C ARG A 280 -7.76 -6.48 -6.79
N SER A 281 -8.05 -7.77 -6.67
CA SER A 281 -7.35 -8.68 -5.77
C SER A 281 -6.33 -9.55 -6.51
N LEU A 282 -6.15 -9.33 -7.82
CA LEU A 282 -5.13 -10.02 -8.62
C LEU A 282 -3.74 -9.56 -8.19
N VAL A 283 -2.95 -10.50 -7.68
CA VAL A 283 -1.57 -10.30 -7.21
C VAL A 283 -0.59 -10.43 -8.36
N SER A 284 -0.76 -11.47 -9.19
CA SER A 284 0.07 -11.73 -10.35
C SER A 284 -0.68 -12.61 -11.36
N PHE A 285 -0.24 -12.58 -12.62
CA PHE A 285 -0.68 -13.54 -13.63
C PHE A 285 0.43 -13.85 -14.61
N LYS A 286 0.36 -15.02 -15.23
CA LYS A 286 1.30 -15.52 -16.23
C LYS A 286 0.56 -16.31 -17.31
N PHE A 287 1.15 -16.32 -18.49
CA PHE A 287 0.74 -17.19 -19.59
C PHE A 287 1.72 -18.35 -19.69
N SER A 288 1.23 -19.54 -20.06
CA SER A 288 2.10 -20.63 -20.50
C SER A 288 2.89 -20.20 -21.73
N GLU A 289 3.99 -20.92 -22.02
CA GLU A 289 4.89 -20.60 -23.13
C GLU A 289 4.17 -20.55 -24.49
N ASP A 290 3.24 -21.49 -24.72
CA ASP A 290 2.39 -21.55 -25.92
C ASP A 290 1.21 -20.56 -25.89
N ASN A 291 1.08 -19.76 -24.83
CA ASN A 291 -0.01 -18.83 -24.56
C ASN A 291 -1.42 -19.47 -24.57
N SER A 292 -1.53 -20.78 -24.34
CA SER A 292 -2.81 -21.51 -24.29
C SER A 292 -3.45 -21.52 -22.89
N LEU A 293 -2.64 -21.35 -21.84
CA LEU A 293 -3.06 -21.33 -20.44
C LEU A 293 -2.87 -19.96 -19.81
N PHE A 294 -3.77 -19.62 -18.90
CA PHE A 294 -3.72 -18.42 -18.06
C PHE A 294 -3.74 -18.84 -16.60
N SER A 295 -2.67 -18.54 -15.88
CA SER A 295 -2.53 -18.76 -14.44
C SER A 295 -2.50 -17.42 -13.74
N PHE A 296 -3.24 -17.28 -12.64
CA PHE A 296 -3.26 -16.05 -11.86
C PHE A 296 -3.33 -16.33 -10.37
N VAL A 297 -2.65 -15.50 -9.59
CA VAL A 297 -2.70 -15.49 -8.13
C VAL A 297 -3.64 -14.37 -7.71
N THR A 298 -4.62 -14.68 -6.87
CA THR A 298 -5.57 -13.71 -6.33
C THR A 298 -5.71 -13.85 -4.83
N GLU A 299 -5.91 -12.72 -4.17
CA GLU A 299 -6.34 -12.68 -2.78
C GLU A 299 -7.85 -12.96 -2.67
N ILE A 300 -8.27 -13.66 -1.60
CA ILE A 300 -9.66 -14.17 -1.48
C ILE A 300 -10.50 -13.50 -0.38
N ASP A 301 -9.90 -12.80 0.59
CA ASP A 301 -10.60 -12.32 1.79
C ASP A 301 -9.96 -11.07 2.46
N ASN A 302 -9.14 -10.30 1.73
CA ASN A 302 -8.41 -9.14 2.26
C ASN A 302 -7.46 -9.44 3.45
N SER A 303 -7.17 -10.72 3.73
CA SER A 303 -6.27 -11.18 4.81
C SER A 303 -4.85 -11.51 4.33
N GLU A 304 -4.51 -11.14 3.10
CA GLU A 304 -3.37 -11.59 2.32
C GLU A 304 -3.37 -13.12 1.99
N ASN A 305 -4.49 -13.82 2.20
CA ASN A 305 -4.67 -15.21 1.75
C ASN A 305 -4.77 -15.30 0.22
N LYS A 306 -3.92 -16.10 -0.41
CA LYS A 306 -3.80 -16.19 -1.86
C LYS A 306 -4.02 -17.60 -2.39
N VAL A 307 -4.67 -17.67 -3.55
CA VAL A 307 -4.84 -18.88 -4.34
C VAL A 307 -4.33 -18.65 -5.76
N CYS A 308 -3.70 -19.67 -6.34
CA CYS A 308 -3.37 -19.71 -7.76
C CYS A 308 -4.44 -20.51 -8.50
N ILE A 309 -5.04 -19.92 -9.53
CA ILE A 309 -6.02 -20.59 -10.38
C ILE A 309 -5.43 -20.70 -11.79
N ILE A 310 -5.50 -21.90 -12.37
CA ILE A 310 -5.07 -22.16 -13.75
C ILE A 310 -6.28 -22.49 -14.60
N LYS A 311 -6.44 -21.78 -15.73
CA LYS A 311 -7.50 -22.02 -16.71
C LYS A 311 -6.97 -22.09 -18.12
N ARG A 312 -7.69 -22.82 -18.98
CA ARG A 312 -7.48 -22.74 -20.42
C ARG A 312 -8.06 -21.46 -20.98
N ILE A 313 -7.37 -20.87 -21.95
CA ILE A 313 -7.86 -19.71 -22.69
C ILE A 313 -8.64 -20.23 -23.90
N SER A 314 -9.93 -19.92 -23.94
CA SER A 314 -10.83 -20.36 -25.00
C SER A 314 -12.00 -19.39 -25.13
N ASN A 315 -12.53 -19.29 -26.35
CA ASN A 315 -13.62 -18.36 -26.68
C ASN A 315 -15.00 -18.87 -26.24
N SER A 316 -15.18 -20.17 -25.94
CA SER A 316 -16.49 -20.79 -25.69
C SER A 316 -16.68 -21.34 -24.27
N SER A 317 -15.65 -21.97 -23.71
CA SER A 317 -15.61 -22.41 -22.32
C SER A 317 -14.15 -22.36 -21.88
N SER A 318 -13.85 -21.56 -20.86
CA SER A 318 -12.51 -21.46 -20.26
C SER A 318 -12.44 -22.38 -19.04
N PRO A 319 -12.27 -23.71 -19.21
CA PRO A 319 -12.29 -24.64 -18.09
C PRO A 319 -11.15 -24.32 -17.11
N ILE A 320 -11.47 -24.46 -15.83
CA ILE A 320 -10.48 -24.46 -14.76
C ILE A 320 -9.77 -25.80 -14.81
N LEU A 321 -8.45 -25.76 -14.88
CA LEU A 321 -7.60 -26.95 -14.89
C LEU A 321 -7.12 -27.30 -13.48
N ASP A 322 -6.90 -26.28 -12.64
CA ASP A 322 -6.36 -26.49 -11.30
C ASP A 322 -6.57 -25.27 -10.39
N VAL A 323 -6.54 -25.51 -9.08
CA VAL A 323 -6.61 -24.49 -8.02
C VAL A 323 -5.65 -24.87 -6.90
N ILE A 324 -4.62 -24.06 -6.70
CA ILE A 324 -3.54 -24.31 -5.73
C ILE A 324 -3.64 -23.28 -4.61
N LYS A 325 -3.78 -23.76 -3.37
CA LYS A 325 -3.89 -22.90 -2.19
C LYS A 325 -2.53 -22.46 -1.67
N ASN A 326 -2.53 -21.31 -1.00
CA ASN A 326 -1.39 -20.75 -0.27
C ASN A 326 -0.19 -20.40 -1.16
N VAL A 327 -0.45 -19.88 -2.36
CA VAL A 327 0.59 -19.56 -3.35
C VAL A 327 0.98 -18.09 -3.28
N SER A 328 2.28 -17.81 -3.23
CA SER A 328 2.82 -16.44 -3.24
C SER A 328 3.23 -15.98 -4.64
N SER A 329 4.02 -16.78 -5.35
CA SER A 329 4.56 -16.47 -6.67
C SER A 329 4.54 -17.69 -7.60
N ILE A 330 4.49 -17.44 -8.91
CA ILE A 330 4.38 -18.46 -9.95
C ILE A 330 5.26 -18.14 -11.16
N GLU A 331 5.88 -19.16 -11.75
CA GLU A 331 6.58 -19.06 -13.04
C GLU A 331 6.33 -20.32 -13.90
N TRP A 332 6.18 -20.12 -15.20
CA TRP A 332 6.14 -21.22 -16.16
C TRP A 332 7.55 -21.58 -16.64
N GLY A 333 7.89 -22.86 -16.52
CA GLY A 333 9.01 -23.46 -17.24
C GLY A 333 8.61 -23.89 -18.66
N LYS A 334 9.33 -24.88 -19.19
CA LYS A 334 9.00 -25.56 -20.45
C LYS A 334 7.91 -26.62 -20.22
N ASN A 335 7.38 -27.21 -21.29
CA ASN A 335 6.56 -28.44 -21.21
C ASN A 335 5.30 -28.36 -20.29
N ASN A 336 4.68 -27.18 -20.17
CA ASN A 336 3.58 -26.92 -19.24
C ASN A 336 3.92 -27.23 -17.76
N GLU A 337 5.17 -27.07 -17.37
CA GLU A 337 5.58 -27.10 -15.97
C GLU A 337 5.32 -25.75 -15.31
N LEU A 338 4.48 -25.74 -14.29
CA LEU A 338 4.24 -24.59 -13.43
C LEU A 338 5.04 -24.76 -12.14
N PHE A 339 5.86 -23.76 -11.83
CA PHE A 339 6.56 -23.66 -10.57
C PHE A 339 5.89 -22.63 -9.69
N TYR A 340 5.78 -22.90 -8.40
CA TYR A 340 5.11 -22.00 -7.47
C TYR A 340 5.70 -22.07 -6.07
N SER A 341 5.70 -20.93 -5.39
CA SER A 341 6.10 -20.82 -3.99
C SER A 341 4.88 -20.96 -3.08
N GLN A 342 5.04 -21.65 -1.95
CA GLN A 342 3.97 -21.90 -0.98
C GLN A 342 4.33 -21.38 0.42
N TYR A 343 3.37 -20.72 1.06
CA TYR A 343 3.48 -20.24 2.44
C TYR A 343 2.70 -21.11 3.43
N ASP A 344 3.13 -21.15 4.70
CA ASP A 344 2.34 -21.75 5.77
C ASP A 344 1.33 -20.77 6.38
N LEU A 345 0.23 -21.30 6.89
CA LEU A 345 -0.87 -20.48 7.41
C LEU A 345 -0.56 -19.78 8.73
N ILE A 346 0.44 -20.24 9.49
CA ILE A 346 0.77 -19.72 10.83
C ILE A 346 1.67 -18.49 10.70
N SER A 347 2.86 -18.67 10.12
CA SER A 347 3.86 -17.61 9.99
C SER A 347 3.68 -16.77 8.72
N ARG A 348 2.82 -17.20 7.78
CA ARG A 348 2.70 -16.61 6.43
C ARG A 348 4.01 -16.63 5.63
N ARG A 349 5.01 -17.41 6.06
CA ARG A 349 6.33 -17.47 5.45
C ARG A 349 6.33 -18.42 4.27
N THR A 350 6.75 -17.90 3.12
CA THR A 350 7.01 -18.72 1.94
C THR A 350 8.25 -19.56 2.17
N HIS A 351 8.12 -20.88 2.25
CA HIS A 351 9.22 -21.76 2.67
C HIS A 351 9.36 -23.02 1.81
N LYS A 352 8.48 -23.23 0.84
CA LYS A 352 8.59 -24.32 -0.13
C LYS A 352 8.39 -23.80 -1.54
N ILE A 353 9.11 -24.39 -2.48
CA ILE A 353 8.86 -24.24 -3.91
C ILE A 353 8.51 -25.60 -4.48
N PHE A 354 7.41 -25.65 -5.22
CA PHE A 354 6.89 -26.84 -5.87
C PHE A 354 6.90 -26.68 -7.39
N LYS A 355 6.91 -27.81 -8.08
CA LYS A 355 6.67 -27.93 -9.52
C LYS A 355 5.45 -28.81 -9.75
N LYS A 356 4.59 -28.43 -10.69
CA LYS A 356 3.45 -29.23 -11.13
C LYS A 356 3.34 -29.18 -12.65
N THR A 357 3.28 -30.35 -13.29
CA THR A 357 3.00 -30.44 -14.73
C THR A 357 1.51 -30.31 -14.97
N ILE A 358 1.09 -29.29 -15.70
CA ILE A 358 -0.33 -29.03 -15.99
C ILE A 358 -0.74 -29.83 -17.23
N LYS A 359 -1.59 -30.84 -17.02
CA LYS A 359 -2.10 -31.70 -18.11
C LYS A 359 -3.30 -31.05 -18.78
N ASN A 360 -3.38 -31.20 -20.11
CA ASN A 360 -4.45 -30.63 -20.92
C ASN A 360 -5.83 -31.28 -20.72
N HIS A 361 -5.91 -32.43 -20.04
CA HIS A 361 -7.15 -33.12 -19.71
C HIS A 361 -7.11 -33.51 -18.24
N ILE A 362 -7.79 -32.76 -17.38
CA ILE A 362 -8.02 -33.16 -15.99
C ILE A 362 -9.53 -33.02 -15.71
N LYS A 363 -10.14 -34.09 -15.21
CA LYS A 363 -11.45 -34.04 -14.54
C LYS A 363 -11.21 -33.58 -13.10
N LEU A 364 -12.08 -32.71 -12.58
CA LEU A 364 -12.07 -32.30 -11.16
C LEU A 364 -12.00 -33.54 -10.25
N ASN A 365 -11.11 -33.52 -9.24
CA ASN A 365 -10.87 -34.52 -8.16
C ASN A 365 -9.67 -35.49 -8.29
N GLU A 366 -8.50 -35.05 -8.76
CA GLU A 366 -7.29 -35.89 -8.76
C GLU A 366 -6.01 -35.19 -8.26
N GLU A 367 -5.99 -34.65 -7.03
CA GLU A 367 -4.70 -34.37 -6.37
C GLU A 367 -3.87 -35.66 -6.19
N GLU A 368 -4.53 -36.82 -6.03
CA GLU A 368 -3.88 -38.14 -5.92
C GLU A 368 -3.12 -38.58 -7.20
N PHE A 369 -3.49 -38.11 -8.40
CA PHE A 369 -2.92 -38.60 -9.67
C PHE A 369 -2.02 -37.58 -10.41
N ASN A 370 -1.87 -36.37 -9.87
CA ASN A 370 -0.92 -35.37 -10.37
C ASN A 370 -0.29 -34.57 -9.21
N PRO A 371 0.47 -35.24 -8.32
CA PRO A 371 1.05 -34.59 -7.16
C PRO A 371 2.10 -33.56 -7.58
N SER A 372 2.19 -32.46 -6.83
CA SER A 372 3.28 -31.50 -6.99
C SER A 372 4.59 -32.08 -6.46
N GLU A 373 5.68 -31.91 -7.22
CA GLU A 373 7.04 -32.27 -6.80
C GLU A 373 7.62 -31.14 -5.95
N LEU A 374 8.16 -31.45 -4.78
CA LEU A 374 8.88 -30.49 -3.95
C LEU A 374 10.27 -30.23 -4.56
N MET A 375 10.56 -28.97 -4.89
CA MET A 375 11.82 -28.58 -5.52
C MET A 375 12.83 -28.05 -4.51
N ILE A 376 12.40 -27.12 -3.64
CA ILE A 376 13.23 -26.47 -2.62
C ILE A 376 12.44 -26.37 -1.32
N HIS A 377 13.10 -26.62 -0.18
CA HIS A 377 12.56 -26.43 1.16
C HIS A 377 13.52 -25.59 2.00
N GLU A 378 13.05 -24.42 2.47
CA GLU A 378 13.82 -23.52 3.32
C GLU A 378 13.47 -23.73 4.81
N THR A 379 14.40 -24.36 5.51
CA THR A 379 14.26 -24.75 6.91
C THR A 379 14.60 -23.63 7.90
N ASN A 380 15.38 -22.61 7.49
CA ASN A 380 15.69 -21.48 8.34
C ASN A 380 14.45 -20.57 8.45
N PRO A 381 13.90 -20.37 9.66
CA PRO A 381 12.70 -19.56 9.85
C PRO A 381 12.90 -18.09 9.51
N SER A 382 14.14 -17.59 9.39
CA SER A 382 14.46 -16.21 9.04
C SER A 382 14.39 -15.93 7.53
N ASN A 383 14.29 -16.97 6.72
CA ASN A 383 14.40 -16.90 5.27
C ASN A 383 13.04 -17.09 4.57
N PHE A 384 12.79 -16.31 3.52
CA PHE A 384 11.67 -16.48 2.60
C PHE A 384 12.15 -17.02 1.26
N LEU A 385 11.36 -17.91 0.67
CA LEU A 385 11.53 -18.37 -0.70
C LEU A 385 10.71 -17.55 -1.70
N ASP A 386 11.34 -17.22 -2.82
CA ASP A 386 10.68 -16.69 -4.00
C ASP A 386 11.17 -17.40 -5.26
N ILE A 387 10.40 -17.29 -6.35
CA ILE A 387 10.77 -17.82 -7.66
C ILE A 387 10.66 -16.74 -8.72
N LEU A 388 11.71 -16.64 -9.53
CA LEU A 388 11.82 -15.73 -10.66
C LEU A 388 12.27 -16.50 -11.91
N LYS A 389 12.03 -15.91 -13.07
CA LYS A 389 12.53 -16.42 -14.35
C LYS A 389 13.34 -15.31 -15.03
N SER A 390 14.51 -15.66 -15.56
CA SER A 390 15.33 -14.72 -16.32
C SER A 390 14.52 -14.10 -17.46
N LYS A 391 14.81 -12.86 -17.81
CA LYS A 391 13.95 -12.12 -18.74
C LYS A 391 13.92 -12.76 -20.14
N ASP A 392 15.04 -13.36 -20.57
CA ASP A 392 15.19 -14.14 -21.79
C ASP A 392 14.49 -15.52 -21.77
N ASN A 393 13.99 -15.96 -20.61
CA ASN A 393 13.36 -17.25 -20.32
C ASN A 393 14.30 -18.47 -20.34
N GLU A 394 15.60 -18.28 -20.21
CA GLU A 394 16.57 -19.39 -20.21
C GLU A 394 16.79 -20.01 -18.83
N PHE A 395 16.51 -19.31 -17.74
CA PHE A 395 16.77 -19.77 -16.38
C PHE A 395 15.62 -19.52 -15.41
N LEU A 396 15.41 -20.46 -14.49
CA LEU A 396 14.65 -20.23 -13.26
C LEU A 396 15.61 -19.92 -12.12
N PHE A 397 15.25 -18.95 -11.28
CA PHE A 397 15.95 -18.60 -10.05
C PHE A 397 15.04 -18.87 -8.85
N TYR A 398 15.48 -19.72 -7.94
CA TYR A 398 14.85 -19.96 -6.65
C TYR A 398 15.65 -19.21 -5.58
N MET A 399 15.07 -18.14 -5.06
CA MET A 399 15.76 -17.22 -4.15
C MET A 399 15.36 -17.50 -2.71
N SER A 400 16.33 -17.84 -1.87
CA SER A 400 16.17 -17.82 -0.43
C SER A 400 16.75 -16.54 0.16
N ASN A 401 15.90 -15.68 0.70
CA ASN A 401 16.26 -14.32 1.13
C ASN A 401 15.95 -14.10 2.61
N CYS A 402 16.85 -13.42 3.32
CA CYS A 402 16.56 -12.68 4.54
C CYS A 402 16.98 -11.21 4.37
N LYS A 403 16.85 -10.37 5.40
CA LYS A 403 17.16 -8.93 5.29
C LYS A 403 18.65 -8.62 5.12
N ILE A 404 19.52 -9.60 5.40
CA ILE A 404 20.98 -9.44 5.35
C ILE A 404 21.67 -10.40 4.38
N SER A 405 21.00 -11.39 3.80
CA SER A 405 21.67 -12.29 2.84
C SER A 405 20.71 -12.96 1.87
N THR A 406 21.25 -13.31 0.70
CA THR A 406 20.57 -14.10 -0.33
C THR A 406 21.32 -15.40 -0.60
N LEU A 407 20.58 -16.43 -1.00
CA LEU A 407 21.08 -17.63 -1.66
C LEU A 407 20.21 -17.88 -2.89
N ILE A 408 20.82 -17.93 -4.08
CA ILE A 408 20.13 -18.25 -5.33
C ILE A 408 20.48 -19.67 -5.76
N TYR A 409 19.45 -20.51 -5.84
CA TYR A 409 19.50 -21.71 -6.66
C TYR A 409 19.04 -21.37 -8.07
N TYR A 410 19.62 -22.00 -9.09
CA TYR A 410 19.24 -21.74 -10.47
C TYR A 410 19.21 -23.03 -11.31
N THR A 411 18.32 -23.05 -12.29
CA THR A 411 18.17 -24.17 -13.23
C THR A 411 18.02 -23.62 -14.65
N LYS A 412 18.78 -24.18 -15.59
CA LYS A 412 18.62 -23.89 -17.03
C LYS A 412 17.38 -24.58 -17.58
N LEU A 413 16.56 -23.86 -18.32
CA LEU A 413 15.36 -24.35 -18.97
C LEU A 413 15.70 -24.88 -20.36
N ILE A 414 15.84 -26.20 -20.47
CA ILE A 414 16.17 -26.88 -21.72
C ILE A 414 14.90 -27.53 -22.30
N GLU A 415 14.71 -27.38 -23.60
CA GLU A 415 13.56 -27.96 -24.29
C GLU A 415 13.64 -29.49 -24.29
N ASN A 416 12.51 -30.16 -24.04
CA ASN A 416 12.40 -31.62 -23.88
C ASN A 416 13.18 -32.25 -22.71
N GLU A 417 13.76 -31.45 -21.81
CA GLU A 417 14.33 -31.96 -20.54
C GLU A 417 13.42 -31.59 -19.37
N ALA A 418 13.09 -32.57 -18.53
CA ALA A 418 12.28 -32.35 -17.34
C ALA A 418 13.15 -31.77 -16.22
N VAL A 419 12.71 -30.67 -15.61
CA VAL A 419 13.40 -30.08 -14.46
C VAL A 419 13.03 -30.88 -13.21
N THR A 420 14.00 -31.49 -12.54
CA THR A 420 13.78 -32.28 -11.32
C THR A 420 14.34 -31.57 -10.08
N SER A 421 13.98 -32.04 -8.90
CA SER A 421 14.60 -31.60 -7.63
C SER A 421 16.14 -31.69 -7.61
N ASN A 422 16.80 -32.48 -8.46
CA ASN A 422 18.27 -32.55 -8.54
C ASN A 422 18.88 -31.64 -9.64
N SER A 423 18.05 -30.92 -10.41
CA SER A 423 18.50 -30.13 -11.56
C SER A 423 19.05 -28.76 -11.20
N HIS A 424 18.87 -28.29 -9.96
CA HIS A 424 19.25 -26.96 -9.55
C HIS A 424 20.69 -26.88 -9.04
N LYS A 425 21.35 -25.76 -9.32
CA LYS A 425 22.70 -25.43 -8.87
C LYS A 425 22.65 -24.28 -7.89
N ILE A 426 23.59 -24.23 -6.96
CA ILE A 426 23.79 -23.04 -6.12
C ILE A 426 24.69 -22.06 -6.89
N MET A 427 24.26 -20.81 -7.03
CA MET A 427 25.05 -19.79 -7.73
C MET A 427 26.27 -19.37 -6.91
N LEU A 428 26.03 -18.84 -5.70
CA LEU A 428 27.06 -18.43 -4.75
C LEU A 428 26.75 -19.03 -3.39
N SER A 429 27.80 -19.34 -2.62
CA SER A 429 27.66 -19.70 -1.21
C SER A 429 27.04 -18.54 -0.42
N ARG A 430 26.10 -18.83 0.48
CA ARG A 430 25.48 -17.80 1.35
C ARG A 430 26.53 -17.18 2.27
N VAL A 431 26.55 -15.85 2.32
CA VAL A 431 27.39 -15.07 3.23
C VAL A 431 26.52 -14.01 3.91
N ASP A 432 26.69 -13.82 5.22
CA ASP A 432 25.98 -12.78 5.96
C ASP A 432 26.37 -11.39 5.45
N ASN A 433 25.40 -10.49 5.36
CA ASN A 433 25.53 -9.15 4.77
C ASN A 433 25.84 -9.13 3.26
N LEU A 434 25.58 -10.24 2.55
CA LEU A 434 25.64 -10.32 1.09
C LEU A 434 24.24 -10.63 0.52
N GLU A 435 23.54 -9.57 0.15
CA GLU A 435 22.30 -9.62 -0.63
C GLU A 435 22.68 -9.56 -2.11
N TYR A 436 22.10 -10.44 -2.92
CA TYR A 436 22.34 -10.41 -4.36
C TYR A 436 21.17 -10.91 -5.19
N TYR A 437 21.12 -10.47 -6.45
CA TYR A 437 20.14 -10.84 -7.46
C TYR A 437 20.87 -11.22 -8.75
N ALA A 438 20.19 -11.90 -9.67
CA ALA A 438 20.80 -12.30 -10.94
C ALA A 438 19.85 -12.11 -12.12
N GLU A 439 20.40 -11.66 -13.25
CA GLU A 439 19.83 -11.83 -14.59
C GLU A 439 20.78 -12.60 -15.49
N HIS A 440 20.24 -13.06 -16.61
CA HIS A 440 21.01 -13.73 -17.64
C HIS A 440 21.00 -12.94 -18.94
N ASN A 441 22.15 -12.89 -19.61
CA ASN A 441 22.28 -12.44 -20.99
C ASN A 441 23.47 -13.11 -21.68
N GLY A 442 23.22 -13.82 -22.78
CA GLY A 442 24.28 -14.45 -23.55
C GLY A 442 24.86 -15.67 -22.83
N ASP A 443 26.12 -15.57 -22.41
CA ASP A 443 26.85 -16.59 -21.64
C ASP A 443 27.23 -16.10 -20.23
N GLU A 444 26.64 -14.98 -19.79
CA GLU A 444 26.95 -14.33 -18.51
C GLU A 444 25.70 -14.19 -17.63
N PHE A 445 25.90 -14.43 -16.33
CA PHE A 445 25.04 -13.87 -15.30
C PHE A 445 25.50 -12.46 -14.92
N TYR A 446 24.53 -11.55 -14.82
CA TYR A 446 24.70 -10.22 -14.27
C TYR A 446 24.18 -10.23 -12.83
N ILE A 447 25.10 -10.10 -11.88
CA ILE A 447 24.83 -10.27 -10.45
C ILE A 447 24.81 -8.90 -9.77
N PHE A 448 23.67 -8.52 -9.21
CA PHE A 448 23.46 -7.25 -8.51
C PHE A 448 23.69 -7.49 -7.02
N ALA A 449 24.78 -7.01 -6.41
CA ALA A 449 25.18 -7.37 -5.05
C ALA A 449 25.69 -6.20 -4.21
N ASN A 450 25.36 -6.20 -2.91
CA ASN A 450 25.61 -5.11 -1.95
C ASN A 450 26.97 -5.27 -1.21
N ALA A 451 27.96 -5.81 -1.90
CA ALA A 451 29.24 -6.13 -1.29
C ALA A 451 29.93 -4.90 -0.67
N ASN A 452 30.78 -5.15 0.34
CA ASN A 452 31.43 -4.13 1.17
C ASN A 452 30.46 -3.26 2.00
N LYS A 453 29.27 -3.78 2.33
CA LYS A 453 28.23 -3.08 3.11
C LYS A 453 27.69 -1.80 2.45
N GLY A 454 27.98 -1.60 1.16
CA GLY A 454 27.54 -0.44 0.38
C GLY A 454 26.23 -0.69 -0.35
N ASP A 455 25.91 0.19 -1.29
CA ASP A 455 24.83 -0.01 -2.25
C ASP A 455 25.13 -1.15 -3.24
N LEU A 456 24.11 -1.54 -4.00
CA LEU A 456 24.22 -2.59 -4.99
C LEU A 456 25.12 -2.18 -6.14
N ASN A 457 26.15 -2.98 -6.38
CA ASN A 457 26.99 -2.94 -7.56
C ASN A 457 26.55 -4.04 -8.53
N ILE A 458 26.99 -3.95 -9.78
CA ILE A 458 26.75 -4.98 -10.80
C ILE A 458 28.05 -5.71 -11.07
N TYR A 459 28.00 -7.02 -10.98
CA TYR A 459 29.09 -7.94 -11.26
C TYR A 459 28.71 -8.87 -12.42
N LYS A 460 29.71 -9.53 -12.98
CA LYS A 460 29.54 -10.58 -14.00
C LYS A 460 30.14 -11.89 -13.52
N ALA A 461 29.53 -12.99 -13.95
CA ALA A 461 30.08 -14.33 -13.87
C ALA A 461 29.62 -15.13 -15.08
N LYS A 462 30.34 -16.20 -15.44
CA LYS A 462 29.86 -17.14 -16.46
C LYS A 462 28.55 -17.79 -16.01
N ASP A 463 27.66 -18.10 -16.95
CA ASP A 463 26.37 -18.79 -16.69
C ASP A 463 26.54 -20.24 -16.14
N THR A 464 27.78 -20.71 -16.08
CA THR A 464 28.20 -22.01 -15.54
C THR A 464 28.68 -21.95 -14.08
N ILE A 465 28.66 -20.79 -13.43
CA ILE A 465 29.12 -20.63 -12.04
C ILE A 465 28.32 -21.50 -11.07
N GLU A 466 29.01 -22.32 -10.30
CA GLU A 466 28.38 -23.25 -9.36
C GLU A 466 29.16 -23.27 -8.05
N ASN A 467 28.45 -23.14 -6.94
CA ASN A 467 29.02 -23.01 -5.60
C ASN A 467 30.11 -21.93 -5.52
N GLY A 468 29.95 -20.85 -6.29
CA GLY A 468 30.92 -19.77 -6.36
C GLY A 468 31.02 -18.98 -5.05
N LYS A 469 32.04 -18.14 -4.97
CA LYS A 469 32.23 -17.13 -3.92
C LYS A 469 32.11 -15.75 -4.51
N PHE A 470 31.82 -14.77 -3.66
CA PHE A 470 31.78 -13.37 -4.10
C PHE A 470 33.09 -12.91 -4.77
N SER A 471 34.25 -13.44 -4.34
CA SER A 471 35.56 -13.18 -4.94
C SER A 471 35.71 -13.66 -6.38
N ASP A 472 34.84 -14.55 -6.84
CA ASP A 472 34.88 -15.12 -8.19
C ASP A 472 34.14 -14.20 -9.20
N LEU A 473 33.51 -13.14 -8.71
CA LEU A 473 32.74 -12.20 -9.52
C LEU A 473 33.63 -11.07 -10.06
N GLU A 474 33.42 -10.73 -11.33
CA GLU A 474 34.07 -9.57 -11.95
C GLU A 474 33.22 -8.31 -11.72
N LEU A 475 33.77 -7.28 -11.09
CA LEU A 475 33.07 -5.99 -10.95
C LEU A 475 32.86 -5.36 -12.34
N PHE A 476 31.60 -5.14 -12.70
CA PHE A 476 31.23 -4.50 -13.96
C PHE A 476 30.84 -3.03 -13.75
N ILE A 477 29.95 -2.75 -12.80
CA ILE A 477 29.50 -1.39 -12.48
C ILE A 477 29.52 -1.19 -10.97
N SER A 478 30.38 -0.27 -10.52
CA SER A 478 30.32 0.27 -9.17
C SER A 478 29.18 1.29 -9.04
N SER A 479 28.51 1.32 -7.89
CA SER A 479 27.64 2.42 -7.48
C SER A 479 28.48 3.67 -7.21
N ASP A 480 27.92 4.83 -7.48
CA ASP A 480 28.49 6.10 -7.04
C ASP A 480 28.20 6.30 -5.54
N ILE A 481 28.98 7.16 -4.88
CA ILE A 481 28.67 7.57 -3.49
C ILE A 481 27.33 8.31 -3.48
N GLY A 482 26.44 7.91 -2.57
CA GLY A 482 25.09 8.49 -2.49
C GLY A 482 24.14 8.00 -3.60
N SER A 483 24.52 6.94 -4.33
CA SER A 483 23.66 6.28 -5.30
C SER A 483 23.07 4.97 -4.79
N MET A 484 21.79 4.74 -5.07
CA MET A 484 21.11 3.46 -4.84
C MET A 484 20.54 2.91 -6.15
N ILE A 485 20.95 1.71 -6.55
CA ILE A 485 20.25 0.99 -7.64
C ILE A 485 18.87 0.56 -7.16
N ARG A 486 17.84 0.96 -7.91
CA ARG A 486 16.41 0.77 -7.61
C ARG A 486 15.76 -0.34 -8.42
N ASP A 487 16.18 -0.51 -9.66
CA ASP A 487 15.66 -1.53 -10.56
C ASP A 487 16.70 -1.76 -11.66
N VAL A 488 16.75 -2.98 -12.19
CA VAL A 488 17.54 -3.31 -13.36
C VAL A 488 16.68 -4.09 -14.33
N ASP A 489 16.73 -3.68 -15.59
CA ASP A 489 15.97 -4.30 -16.66
C ASP A 489 16.90 -4.74 -17.79
N MET A 490 16.71 -5.97 -18.25
CA MET A 490 17.61 -6.66 -19.17
C MET A 490 16.96 -6.80 -20.55
N TYR A 491 17.65 -6.38 -21.60
CA TYR A 491 17.25 -6.59 -22.99
C TYR A 491 18.36 -7.31 -23.73
N GLN A 492 18.06 -7.86 -24.90
CA GLN A 492 19.05 -8.57 -25.72
C GLN A 492 20.29 -7.71 -25.99
N ASN A 493 20.10 -6.41 -26.24
CA ASN A 493 21.15 -5.48 -26.64
C ASN A 493 21.38 -4.33 -25.66
N TYR A 494 20.58 -4.21 -24.60
CA TYR A 494 20.68 -3.12 -23.63
C TYR A 494 20.49 -3.61 -22.18
N LEU A 495 21.30 -3.10 -21.28
CA LEU A 495 21.10 -3.18 -19.83
C LEU A 495 20.62 -1.81 -19.33
N VAL A 496 19.47 -1.76 -18.67
CA VAL A 496 18.88 -0.52 -18.15
C VAL A 496 18.92 -0.54 -16.63
N ILE A 497 19.58 0.44 -16.02
CA ILE A 497 19.67 0.60 -14.57
C ILE A 497 18.87 1.84 -14.19
N SER A 498 17.89 1.66 -13.31
CA SER A 498 17.21 2.76 -12.62
C SER A 498 17.90 2.95 -11.28
N ASP A 499 18.47 4.12 -11.04
CA ASP A 499 19.09 4.46 -9.77
C ASP A 499 18.63 5.82 -9.23
N LEU A 500 18.88 6.06 -7.95
CA LEU A 500 18.74 7.36 -7.31
C LEU A 500 20.13 7.83 -6.91
N HIS A 501 20.62 8.90 -7.52
CA HIS A 501 21.89 9.53 -7.19
C HIS A 501 21.64 10.84 -6.46
N MET A 502 22.08 10.92 -5.21
CA MET A 502 21.79 12.06 -4.32
C MET A 502 20.29 12.38 -4.30
N PHE A 503 19.50 11.32 -4.18
CA PHE A 503 18.04 11.33 -4.21
C PHE A 503 17.37 11.84 -5.51
N LYS A 504 18.12 11.93 -6.62
CA LYS A 504 17.59 12.25 -7.95
C LYS A 504 17.59 11.01 -8.84
N PRO A 505 16.48 10.68 -9.52
CA PRO A 505 16.45 9.51 -10.37
C PRO A 505 17.30 9.67 -11.64
N ARG A 506 17.99 8.60 -12.02
CA ARG A 506 18.67 8.46 -13.31
C ARG A 506 18.28 7.12 -13.95
N ILE A 507 18.14 7.13 -15.26
CA ILE A 507 18.07 5.91 -16.07
C ILE A 507 19.37 5.78 -16.83
N ARG A 508 20.14 4.74 -16.57
CA ARG A 508 21.42 4.45 -17.22
C ARG A 508 21.23 3.31 -18.20
N ILE A 509 21.51 3.53 -19.48
CA ILE A 509 21.32 2.57 -20.57
C ILE A 509 22.71 2.16 -21.07
N ILE A 510 23.05 0.89 -20.96
CA ILE A 510 24.34 0.35 -21.36
C ILE A 510 24.14 -0.57 -22.55
N GLY A 511 24.78 -0.23 -23.68
CA GLY A 511 24.76 -1.05 -24.88
C GLY A 511 25.80 -2.17 -24.87
N LYS A 512 25.69 -3.06 -25.85
CA LYS A 512 26.71 -4.08 -26.12
C LYS A 512 27.84 -3.53 -26.99
N ASN A 513 29.05 -4.00 -26.72
CA ASN A 513 30.18 -3.84 -27.63
C ASN A 513 29.96 -4.74 -28.86
N PRO A 514 30.00 -4.22 -30.10
CA PRO A 514 29.75 -5.01 -31.31
C PRO A 514 30.76 -6.13 -31.56
N GLU A 515 31.98 -6.02 -31.03
CA GLU A 515 33.06 -7.00 -31.23
C GLU A 515 32.94 -8.18 -30.26
N THR A 516 32.61 -7.91 -28.99
CA THR A 516 32.52 -8.95 -27.95
C THR A 516 31.11 -9.48 -27.74
N ASN A 517 30.09 -8.71 -28.17
CA ASN A 517 28.67 -8.98 -27.92
C ASN A 517 28.30 -9.04 -26.41
N HIS A 518 29.13 -8.44 -25.56
CA HIS A 518 28.88 -8.26 -24.11
C HIS A 518 28.55 -6.80 -23.80
N PHE A 519 27.88 -6.55 -22.67
CA PHE A 519 27.64 -5.18 -22.22
C PHE A 519 28.96 -4.49 -21.88
N ASP A 520 29.06 -3.23 -22.29
CA ASP A 520 30.28 -2.45 -22.11
C ASP A 520 29.91 -1.05 -21.63
N LYS A 521 30.41 -0.69 -20.44
CA LYS A 521 30.11 0.59 -19.78
C LYS A 521 30.53 1.79 -20.64
N SER A 522 31.47 1.64 -21.56
CA SER A 522 31.84 2.73 -22.49
C SER A 522 30.71 3.15 -23.44
N PHE A 523 29.67 2.31 -23.59
CA PHE A 523 28.45 2.60 -24.36
C PHE A 523 27.30 3.11 -23.47
N GLU A 524 27.59 3.50 -22.23
CA GLU A 524 26.60 4.02 -21.28
C GLU A 524 26.03 5.38 -21.71
N LYS A 525 24.71 5.52 -21.52
CA LYS A 525 23.97 6.77 -21.66
C LYS A 525 23.18 7.01 -20.39
N VAL A 526 23.24 8.23 -19.86
CA VAL A 526 22.52 8.61 -18.65
C VAL A 526 21.40 9.57 -19.02
N VAL A 527 20.17 9.22 -18.65
CA VAL A 527 18.98 10.03 -18.81
C VAL A 527 18.58 10.59 -17.44
N THR A 528 18.50 11.90 -17.35
CA THR A 528 18.15 12.66 -16.14
C THR A 528 16.83 13.41 -16.32
N PHE A 529 16.20 13.77 -15.22
CA PHE A 529 14.93 14.49 -15.20
C PHE A 529 15.11 15.90 -14.66
N PRO A 530 14.43 16.92 -15.23
CA PRO A 530 14.65 18.32 -14.84
C PRO A 530 14.02 18.69 -13.49
N GLN A 531 12.99 17.97 -13.04
CA GLN A 531 12.33 18.23 -11.77
C GLN A 531 13.19 17.80 -10.57
N GLU A 532 13.26 18.64 -9.52
CA GLU A 532 14.00 18.31 -8.30
C GLU A 532 13.35 17.21 -7.46
N VAL A 533 12.03 17.16 -7.48
CA VAL A 533 11.17 16.24 -6.71
C VAL A 533 10.28 15.55 -7.72
N ILE A 534 10.54 14.26 -7.92
CA ILE A 534 9.94 13.45 -8.97
C ILE A 534 9.96 12.00 -8.54
N GLU A 535 8.84 11.32 -8.75
CA GLU A 535 8.75 9.86 -8.60
C GLU A 535 8.77 9.22 -9.98
N LEU A 536 9.59 8.18 -10.16
CA LEU A 536 9.50 7.28 -11.30
C LEU A 536 8.79 5.97 -10.91
N SER A 537 7.82 5.56 -11.72
CA SER A 537 7.16 4.27 -11.63
C SER A 537 7.45 3.47 -12.90
N MET A 538 8.09 2.31 -12.74
CA MET A 538 8.46 1.45 -13.87
C MET A 538 7.22 0.94 -14.61
N GLY A 539 7.26 0.99 -15.94
CA GLY A 539 6.20 0.51 -16.82
C GLY A 539 6.34 -0.97 -17.15
N VAL A 540 5.60 -1.43 -18.17
CA VAL A 540 5.71 -2.80 -18.66
C VAL A 540 6.84 -2.92 -19.68
N ASN A 541 7.90 -3.61 -19.28
CA ASN A 541 9.09 -3.86 -20.09
C ASN A 541 9.30 -5.38 -20.30
N SER A 542 8.25 -6.09 -20.77
CA SER A 542 8.24 -7.56 -20.78
C SER A 542 9.02 -8.20 -21.94
N ASP A 543 9.14 -7.51 -23.08
CA ASP A 543 9.80 -8.03 -24.27
C ASP A 543 11.33 -7.86 -24.17
N TYR A 544 12.03 -8.99 -24.22
CA TYR A 544 13.49 -9.07 -24.15
C TYR A 544 14.17 -8.74 -25.49
N ARG A 545 13.59 -9.18 -26.62
CA ARG A 545 14.26 -9.14 -27.94
C ARG A 545 13.84 -7.94 -28.78
N ASN A 546 12.55 -7.60 -28.79
CA ASN A 546 11.98 -6.63 -29.72
C ASN A 546 11.56 -5.35 -28.99
N ASN A 547 12.51 -4.67 -28.34
CA ASN A 547 12.21 -3.42 -27.68
C ASN A 547 13.23 -2.33 -28.03
N ASP A 548 12.73 -1.25 -28.62
CA ASP A 548 13.51 -0.04 -28.92
C ASP A 548 13.40 1.00 -27.80
N SER A 549 12.59 0.72 -26.77
CA SER A 549 12.27 1.69 -25.72
C SER A 549 12.11 1.06 -24.33
N PHE A 550 12.46 1.83 -23.31
CA PHE A 550 12.15 1.55 -21.91
C PHE A 550 10.92 2.35 -21.49
N CYS A 551 9.86 1.66 -21.08
CA CYS A 551 8.61 2.25 -20.63
C CYS A 551 8.67 2.54 -19.13
N LEU A 552 8.33 3.78 -18.76
CA LEU A 552 8.11 4.17 -17.38
C LEU A 552 7.05 5.26 -17.31
N SER A 553 6.65 5.63 -16.11
CA SER A 553 5.84 6.81 -15.87
C SER A 553 6.50 7.65 -14.79
N TYR A 554 6.25 8.95 -14.81
CA TYR A 554 6.68 9.83 -13.74
C TYR A 554 5.51 10.65 -13.22
N CYS A 555 5.62 11.11 -11.99
CA CYS A 555 4.75 12.14 -11.43
C CYS A 555 5.54 13.06 -10.52
N THR A 556 4.95 14.20 -10.18
CA THR A 556 5.42 15.09 -9.13
C THR A 556 4.29 15.26 -8.11
N PRO A 557 4.51 15.90 -6.96
CA PRO A 557 3.44 16.17 -6.01
C PRO A 557 2.29 17.03 -6.59
N THR A 558 2.55 17.75 -7.70
CA THR A 558 1.60 18.69 -8.32
C THR A 558 1.22 18.31 -9.75
N GLU A 559 1.94 17.38 -10.38
CA GLU A 559 1.67 16.87 -11.72
C GLU A 559 1.43 15.37 -11.65
N ASN A 560 0.32 14.95 -12.22
CA ASN A 560 -0.10 13.56 -12.19
C ASN A 560 0.72 12.67 -13.12
N ILE A 561 0.49 11.37 -13.01
CA ILE A 561 1.20 10.32 -13.74
C ILE A 561 1.20 10.62 -15.24
N THR A 562 2.41 10.70 -15.80
CA THR A 562 2.68 10.86 -17.22
C THR A 562 3.49 9.65 -17.69
N PRO A 563 2.90 8.74 -18.48
CA PRO A 563 3.66 7.65 -19.09
C PRO A 563 4.59 8.19 -20.18
N ILE A 564 5.80 7.63 -20.21
CA ILE A 564 6.85 7.98 -21.15
C ILE A 564 7.54 6.72 -21.69
N LYS A 565 8.16 6.87 -22.84
CA LYS A 565 9.13 5.93 -23.40
C LYS A 565 10.48 6.60 -23.49
N ILE A 566 11.51 5.90 -23.06
CA ILE A 566 12.90 6.30 -23.28
C ILE A 566 13.45 5.43 -24.38
N SER A 567 13.88 6.01 -25.50
CA SER A 567 14.57 5.28 -26.56
C SER A 567 15.84 4.64 -26.03
N LEU A 568 15.98 3.32 -26.18
CA LEU A 568 17.18 2.59 -25.77
C LEU A 568 18.40 2.97 -26.63
N LYS A 569 18.16 3.44 -27.86
CA LYS A 569 19.22 3.81 -28.81
C LYS A 569 19.89 5.13 -28.45
N ASP A 570 19.14 6.15 -28.06
CA ASP A 570 19.66 7.52 -27.91
C ASP A 570 19.22 8.23 -26.62
N GLY A 571 18.43 7.58 -25.77
CA GLY A 571 17.96 8.14 -24.49
C GLY A 571 16.85 9.18 -24.64
N THR A 572 16.31 9.39 -25.85
CA THR A 572 15.26 10.38 -26.08
C THR A 572 13.97 10.00 -25.35
N ILE A 573 13.37 10.98 -24.66
CA ILE A 573 12.13 10.80 -23.89
C ILE A 573 10.94 11.22 -24.76
N THR A 574 9.97 10.31 -24.92
CA THR A 574 8.69 10.56 -25.59
C THR A 574 7.53 10.41 -24.61
N LYS A 575 6.70 11.44 -24.46
CA LYS A 575 5.46 11.36 -23.64
C LYS A 575 4.36 10.62 -24.42
N LEU A 576 3.67 9.69 -23.77
CA LEU A 576 2.59 8.90 -24.39
C LEU A 576 1.19 9.49 -24.17
N GLY A 577 1.09 10.58 -23.42
CA GLY A 577 -0.14 11.26 -23.10
C GLY A 577 -0.10 11.86 -21.71
N GLU A 578 -1.12 12.64 -21.36
CA GLU A 578 -1.25 13.29 -20.05
C GLU A 578 -2.51 12.79 -19.35
N SER A 579 -2.39 12.64 -18.03
CA SER A 579 -3.54 12.36 -17.17
C SER A 579 -4.53 13.54 -17.23
N LYS A 580 -5.82 13.22 -17.32
CA LYS A 580 -6.90 14.22 -17.32
C LYS A 580 -7.63 14.21 -16.00
N GLU A 581 -7.69 15.37 -15.38
CA GLU A 581 -8.33 15.53 -14.08
C GLU A 581 -9.61 16.35 -14.19
N SER A 582 -10.57 16.04 -13.33
CA SER A 582 -11.81 16.80 -13.21
C SER A 582 -12.31 16.83 -11.78
N GLY A 583 -13.04 17.88 -11.44
CA GLY A 583 -13.60 18.10 -10.11
C GLY A 583 -12.98 19.29 -9.38
N PRO A 584 -13.34 19.50 -8.11
CA PRO A 584 -12.99 20.70 -7.34
C PRO A 584 -11.51 20.79 -6.93
N LEU A 585 -10.76 19.68 -6.96
CA LEU A 585 -9.35 19.63 -6.53
C LEU A 585 -8.33 19.84 -7.65
N VAL A 586 -8.78 20.06 -8.89
CA VAL A 586 -7.87 20.32 -10.01
C VAL A 586 -7.03 21.56 -9.70
N ILE A 587 -5.72 21.40 -9.84
CA ILE A 587 -4.72 22.45 -9.63
C ILE A 587 -4.03 22.83 -10.93
N ASN A 588 -3.55 24.07 -11.02
CA ASN A 588 -2.52 24.45 -11.99
C ASN A 588 -1.16 24.23 -11.31
N PRO A 589 -0.31 23.29 -11.77
CA PRO A 589 1.01 23.05 -11.18
C PRO A 589 1.87 24.31 -11.07
N GLU A 590 1.73 25.26 -12.01
CA GLU A 590 2.49 26.52 -12.00
C GLU A 590 2.19 27.42 -10.79
N ASN A 591 1.07 27.22 -10.09
CA ASN A 591 0.73 27.97 -8.88
C ASN A 591 1.48 27.46 -7.65
N PHE A 592 2.13 26.32 -7.76
CA PHE A 592 2.81 25.64 -6.66
C PHE A 592 4.31 25.69 -6.85
N GLU A 593 5.02 25.65 -5.73
CA GLU A 593 6.45 25.44 -5.69
C GLU A 593 6.71 24.08 -5.05
N THR A 594 7.58 23.30 -5.67
CA THR A 594 8.06 22.02 -5.16
C THR A 594 9.58 22.09 -5.06
N LYS A 595 10.15 21.86 -3.87
CA LYS A 595 11.59 22.01 -3.60
C LYS A 595 12.14 20.89 -2.74
N MET A 596 13.41 20.56 -2.95
CA MET A 596 14.21 19.78 -2.01
C MET A 596 15.05 20.70 -1.12
N LEU A 597 14.77 20.69 0.18
CA LEU A 597 15.60 21.35 1.19
C LEU A 597 16.61 20.35 1.78
N TRP A 598 17.74 20.86 2.27
CA TRP A 598 18.81 20.05 2.87
C TRP A 598 19.07 20.54 4.30
N VAL A 599 18.44 19.86 5.25
CA VAL A 599 18.45 20.22 6.67
C VAL A 599 19.73 19.70 7.34
N PRO A 600 20.59 20.55 7.92
CA PRO A 600 21.76 20.08 8.66
C PRO A 600 21.33 19.26 9.88
N SER A 601 21.90 18.07 10.09
CA SER A 601 21.63 17.34 11.34
C SER A 601 22.33 18.02 12.51
N LYS A 602 21.64 18.14 13.64
CA LYS A 602 22.22 18.66 14.89
C LYS A 602 23.13 17.64 15.58
N SER A 603 22.94 16.36 15.29
CA SER A 603 23.78 15.28 15.81
C SER A 603 25.13 15.15 15.09
N ASP A 604 25.18 15.54 13.81
CA ASP A 604 26.37 15.46 12.95
C ASP A 604 26.26 16.48 11.81
N SER A 605 27.10 17.52 11.84
CA SER A 605 27.07 18.61 10.85
C SER A 605 27.47 18.18 9.43
N SER A 606 28.09 17.00 9.26
CA SER A 606 28.41 16.46 7.93
C SER A 606 27.17 15.87 7.23
N ILE A 607 26.13 15.58 8.00
CA ILE A 607 24.88 15.00 7.51
C ILE A 607 23.89 16.11 7.15
N LYS A 608 23.28 15.98 5.97
CA LYS A 608 22.16 16.82 5.53
C LYS A 608 20.97 15.94 5.18
N ILE A 609 19.88 16.11 5.92
CA ILE A 609 18.63 15.37 5.79
C ILE A 609 17.82 16.00 4.65
N PRO A 610 17.43 15.25 3.61
CA PRO A 610 16.55 15.76 2.57
C PRO A 610 15.14 16.02 3.13
N LEU A 611 14.56 17.15 2.78
CA LEU A 611 13.21 17.56 3.17
C LEU A 611 12.49 18.10 1.93
N SER A 612 11.59 17.30 1.35
CA SER A 612 10.78 17.78 0.23
C SER A 612 9.62 18.62 0.75
N ILE A 613 9.41 19.79 0.16
CA ILE A 613 8.30 20.70 0.49
C ILE A 613 7.52 21.08 -0.75
N VAL A 614 6.21 21.18 -0.59
CA VAL A 614 5.25 21.58 -1.62
C VAL A 614 4.29 22.59 -1.03
N TYR A 615 4.08 23.71 -1.73
CA TYR A 615 3.16 24.74 -1.27
C TYR A 615 2.63 25.61 -2.40
N ASN A 616 1.47 26.21 -2.18
CA ASN A 616 0.91 27.22 -3.09
C ASN A 616 1.62 28.56 -2.88
N LYS A 617 2.19 29.14 -3.94
CA LYS A 617 3.00 30.37 -3.87
C LYS A 617 2.23 31.59 -3.40
N GLU A 618 0.93 31.67 -3.70
CA GLU A 618 0.09 32.82 -3.36
C GLU A 618 -0.55 32.68 -1.98
N ALA A 619 -0.81 31.45 -1.52
CA ALA A 619 -1.47 31.19 -0.25
C ALA A 619 -0.51 31.17 0.96
N VAL A 620 0.75 30.80 0.74
CA VAL A 620 1.72 30.58 1.83
C VAL A 620 2.58 31.81 2.10
N LYS A 621 2.74 32.12 3.38
CA LYS A 621 3.68 33.13 3.88
C LYS A 621 4.65 32.47 4.86
N PHE A 622 5.93 32.80 4.75
CA PHE A 622 6.96 32.31 5.67
C PHE A 622 7.07 33.20 6.91
N ASP A 623 5.97 33.31 7.65
CA ASP A 623 5.86 34.08 8.90
C ASP A 623 5.65 33.19 10.14
N GLY A 624 5.68 31.87 9.97
CA GLY A 624 5.47 30.88 11.01
C GLY A 624 4.00 30.52 11.29
N ASN A 625 3.03 31.16 10.62
CA ASN A 625 1.60 30.94 10.84
C ASN A 625 0.91 30.13 9.73
N THR A 626 1.69 29.51 8.85
CA THR A 626 1.15 28.65 7.79
C THR A 626 0.96 27.21 8.32
N PRO A 627 -0.23 26.61 8.18
CA PRO A 627 -0.45 25.18 8.43
C PRO A 627 0.52 24.29 7.67
N CYS A 628 1.10 23.31 8.35
CA CYS A 628 2.03 22.36 7.75
C CYS A 628 1.68 20.94 8.17
N ILE A 629 1.68 20.01 7.21
CA ILE A 629 1.72 18.58 7.50
C ILE A 629 3.12 18.04 7.19
N LEU A 630 3.74 17.37 8.16
CA LEU A 630 5.05 16.76 8.04
C LEU A 630 4.95 15.24 8.11
N HIS A 631 5.30 14.60 7.00
CA HIS A 631 5.30 13.16 6.83
C HIS A 631 6.66 12.54 7.19
N GLY A 632 6.66 11.31 7.71
CA GLY A 632 7.90 10.53 7.95
C GLY A 632 7.68 9.02 8.04
N TYR A 633 8.74 8.24 7.81
CA TYR A 633 8.75 6.77 7.94
C TYR A 633 10.07 6.22 8.50
N GLY A 634 11.17 6.36 7.75
CA GLY A 634 12.53 6.14 8.24
C GLY A 634 12.82 4.72 8.73
N SER A 635 12.32 3.71 8.04
CA SER A 635 12.63 2.31 8.34
C SER A 635 12.71 1.53 7.05
N TYR A 636 13.36 0.38 7.14
CA TYR A 636 13.45 -0.60 6.09
C TYR A 636 14.15 -0.20 4.78
N GLY A 637 14.91 0.89 4.78
CA GLY A 637 15.42 1.47 3.53
C GLY A 637 14.30 1.89 2.57
N ALA A 638 13.07 2.04 3.09
CA ALA A 638 11.93 2.44 2.30
C ALA A 638 12.07 3.92 1.94
N ILE A 639 11.92 4.20 0.64
CA ILE A 639 11.96 5.56 0.13
C ILE A 639 10.59 6.17 0.34
N TYR A 640 10.53 7.32 1.00
CA TYR A 640 9.25 7.98 1.20
C TYR A 640 8.79 8.62 -0.11
N ASN A 641 7.73 8.07 -0.71
CA ASN A 641 7.30 8.45 -2.06
C ASN A 641 6.93 9.94 -2.19
N GLN A 642 7.16 10.46 -3.39
CA GLN A 642 6.90 11.87 -3.74
C GLN A 642 5.69 12.01 -4.69
N ASN A 643 4.71 11.13 -4.51
CA ASN A 643 3.63 10.94 -5.46
C ASN A 643 2.59 12.07 -5.46
N TYR A 644 1.91 12.17 -6.60
CA TYR A 644 0.64 12.86 -6.73
C TYR A 644 -0.44 12.18 -5.87
N ASN A 645 -0.89 12.81 -4.78
CA ASN A 645 -1.85 12.25 -3.83
C ASN A 645 -3.05 13.18 -3.57
N ILE A 646 -4.26 12.63 -3.59
CA ILE A 646 -5.52 13.40 -3.47
C ILE A 646 -5.64 14.15 -2.14
N GLU A 647 -5.18 13.57 -1.03
CA GLU A 647 -5.21 14.24 0.28
C GLU A 647 -4.29 15.48 0.30
N ASP A 648 -3.10 15.35 -0.29
CA ASP A 648 -2.12 16.44 -0.39
C ASP A 648 -2.67 17.58 -1.25
N LEU A 649 -3.31 17.27 -2.38
CA LEU A 649 -3.94 18.28 -3.24
C LEU A 649 -5.02 19.09 -2.51
N PHE A 650 -5.78 18.43 -1.64
CA PHE A 650 -6.76 19.13 -0.82
C PHE A 650 -6.06 20.12 0.11
N LEU A 651 -5.04 19.66 0.84
CA LEU A 651 -4.27 20.49 1.78
C LEU A 651 -3.58 21.65 1.07
N LEU A 652 -2.94 21.39 -0.07
CA LEU A 652 -2.29 22.38 -0.92
C LEU A 652 -3.30 23.44 -1.42
N ASN A 653 -4.49 23.05 -1.88
CA ASN A 653 -5.56 23.99 -2.23
C ASN A 653 -6.09 24.77 -1.02
N ALA A 654 -6.03 24.20 0.19
CA ALA A 654 -6.42 24.86 1.42
C ALA A 654 -5.34 25.82 1.97
N GLY A 655 -4.15 25.87 1.36
CA GLY A 655 -3.05 26.74 1.77
C GLY A 655 -2.08 26.12 2.78
N PHE A 656 -2.01 24.79 2.86
CA PHE A 656 -1.00 24.10 3.67
C PHE A 656 0.33 24.01 2.93
N ILE A 657 1.41 23.92 3.72
CA ILE A 657 2.67 23.32 3.30
C ILE A 657 2.55 21.81 3.51
N VAL A 658 2.84 21.04 2.47
CA VAL A 658 3.00 19.58 2.58
C VAL A 658 4.50 19.27 2.54
N ALA A 659 5.01 18.64 3.60
CA ALA A 659 6.43 18.35 3.77
C ALA A 659 6.66 16.86 4.05
N ARG A 660 7.78 16.30 3.57
CA ARG A 660 8.21 14.92 3.84
C ARG A 660 9.67 14.93 4.31
N ALA A 661 9.91 14.44 5.52
CA ALA A 661 11.26 14.28 6.06
C ALA A 661 11.83 12.92 5.64
N HIS A 662 12.91 12.95 4.85
CA HIS A 662 13.60 11.77 4.32
C HIS A 662 14.69 11.30 5.30
N VAL A 663 14.26 10.96 6.50
CA VAL A 663 15.12 10.65 7.66
C VAL A 663 15.91 9.36 7.48
N ARG A 664 17.03 9.21 8.21
CA ARG A 664 17.80 7.96 8.25
C ARG A 664 16.94 6.77 8.64
N GLY A 665 17.28 5.61 8.08
CA GLY A 665 16.46 4.40 8.08
C GLY A 665 15.65 4.24 6.79
N GLY A 666 15.48 5.30 6.00
CA GLY A 666 15.17 5.19 4.57
C GLY A 666 16.44 4.93 3.73
N SER A 667 16.33 4.93 2.39
CA SER A 667 17.48 4.73 1.47
C SER A 667 17.61 5.83 0.43
N GLU A 668 17.07 7.02 0.70
CA GLU A 668 17.10 8.17 -0.21
C GLU A 668 18.53 8.56 -0.64
N LEU A 669 19.51 8.36 0.25
CA LEU A 669 20.93 8.62 0.01
C LEU A 669 21.78 7.33 -0.01
N GLY A 670 21.18 6.19 -0.33
CA GLY A 670 21.87 4.90 -0.40
C GLY A 670 21.78 4.05 0.87
N ARG A 671 22.38 2.85 0.82
CA ARG A 671 22.32 1.81 1.86
C ARG A 671 22.86 2.28 3.21
N ASN A 672 23.86 3.16 3.22
CA ASN A 672 24.39 3.71 4.46
C ASN A 672 23.36 4.58 5.20
N TRP A 673 22.51 5.30 4.45
CA TRP A 673 21.40 6.06 5.04
C TRP A 673 20.43 5.17 5.81
N TYR A 674 20.18 3.95 5.29
CA TYR A 674 19.38 2.93 5.94
C TYR A 674 20.09 2.35 7.17
N ASN A 675 21.34 1.91 6.99
CA ASN A 675 22.14 1.34 8.07
C ASN A 675 22.30 2.29 9.26
N ASP A 676 22.32 3.60 9.01
CA ASP A 676 22.43 4.63 10.05
C ASP A 676 21.10 4.97 10.73
N GLY A 677 19.99 4.30 10.40
CA GLY A 677 18.69 4.46 11.07
C GLY A 677 18.01 3.14 11.43
N LYS A 678 18.80 2.08 11.70
CA LYS A 678 18.33 0.76 12.17
C LYS A 678 19.15 0.23 13.34
N LEU A 679 18.70 -0.85 13.98
CA LEU A 679 19.35 -1.50 15.13
C LEU A 679 19.74 -0.47 16.21
N LEU A 680 20.96 -0.55 16.75
CA LEU A 680 21.51 0.38 17.75
C LEU A 680 21.72 1.82 17.24
N LYS A 681 21.29 2.14 16.00
CA LYS A 681 21.24 3.49 15.44
C LYS A 681 19.82 4.00 15.19
N LYS A 682 18.78 3.22 15.54
CA LYS A 682 17.37 3.55 15.27
C LYS A 682 16.94 4.95 15.71
N LYS A 683 17.50 5.47 16.81
CA LYS A 683 17.14 6.79 17.32
C LYS A 683 17.47 7.94 16.39
N ASN A 684 18.41 7.76 15.47
CA ASN A 684 18.72 8.75 14.43
C ASN A 684 17.49 9.10 13.57
N THR A 685 16.61 8.13 13.31
CA THR A 685 15.32 8.38 12.63
C THR A 685 14.48 9.45 13.34
N PHE A 686 14.39 9.38 14.68
CA PHE A 686 13.61 10.33 15.46
C PHE A 686 14.31 11.69 15.54
N TYR A 687 15.64 11.71 15.70
CA TYR A 687 16.41 12.95 15.75
C TYR A 687 16.35 13.71 14.42
N ASP A 688 16.52 13.03 13.29
CA ASP A 688 16.43 13.64 11.97
C ASP A 688 15.04 14.25 11.71
N TYR A 689 13.98 13.58 12.18
CA TYR A 689 12.62 14.11 12.04
C TYR A 689 12.45 15.40 12.83
N ILE A 690 13.02 15.47 14.03
CA ILE A 690 12.98 16.67 14.86
C ILE A 690 13.87 17.79 14.32
N ASP A 691 15.04 17.47 13.77
CA ASP A 691 15.90 18.44 13.07
C ASP A 691 15.12 19.10 11.92
N CYS A 692 14.32 18.33 11.16
CA CYS A 692 13.41 18.87 10.14
C CYS A 692 12.30 19.77 10.72
N VAL A 693 11.70 19.40 11.85
CA VAL A 693 10.68 20.23 12.53
C VAL A 693 11.27 21.57 12.94
N GLU A 694 12.43 21.55 13.61
CA GLU A 694 13.10 22.74 14.11
C GLU A 694 13.55 23.63 12.94
N TYR A 695 14.07 23.05 11.86
CA TYR A 695 14.41 23.78 10.65
C TYR A 695 13.21 24.52 10.05
N LEU A 696 12.04 23.87 9.98
CA LEU A 696 10.81 24.51 9.49
C LEU A 696 10.40 25.69 10.36
N PHE A 697 10.61 25.62 11.68
CA PHE A 697 10.29 26.71 12.61
C PHE A 697 11.29 27.86 12.53
N GLU A 698 12.58 27.55 12.56
CA GLU A 698 13.68 28.53 12.46
C GLU A 698 13.58 29.36 11.17
N ASN A 699 13.18 28.72 10.07
CA ASN A 699 12.97 29.37 8.77
C ASN A 699 11.55 29.90 8.56
N LYS A 700 10.71 29.91 9.60
CA LYS A 700 9.36 30.47 9.61
C LYS A 700 8.40 29.87 8.57
N TYR A 701 8.63 28.62 8.14
CA TYR A 701 7.66 27.90 7.31
C TYR A 701 6.36 27.64 8.07
N THR A 702 6.47 27.25 9.33
CA THR A 702 5.33 26.96 10.22
C THR A 702 5.75 27.15 11.68
N SER A 703 4.88 26.79 12.63
CA SER A 703 5.18 26.79 14.07
C SER A 703 4.35 25.72 14.79
N SER A 704 4.61 25.52 16.08
CA SER A 704 3.99 24.47 16.90
C SER A 704 2.46 24.44 16.82
N ASN A 705 1.82 25.62 16.70
CA ASN A 705 0.36 25.73 16.64
C ASN A 705 -0.23 25.32 15.29
N TYR A 706 0.60 25.12 14.28
CA TYR A 706 0.20 24.90 12.90
C TYR A 706 0.75 23.59 12.31
N LEU A 707 1.62 22.88 13.04
CA LEU A 707 2.25 21.65 12.58
C LEU A 707 1.42 20.40 12.93
N ILE A 708 1.23 19.53 11.93
CA ILE A 708 0.70 18.18 12.06
C ILE A 708 1.78 17.15 11.71
N GLY A 709 2.00 16.17 12.58
CA GLY A 709 2.81 14.98 12.26
C GLY A 709 1.95 13.86 11.66
N ARG A 710 2.47 13.16 10.64
CA ARG A 710 1.80 11.99 10.06
C ARG A 710 2.79 10.86 9.71
N GLY A 711 2.42 9.63 10.07
CA GLY A 711 3.17 8.41 9.74
C GLY A 711 2.30 7.16 9.85
N SER A 712 2.73 6.08 9.21
CA SER A 712 2.02 4.79 9.19
C SER A 712 2.96 3.62 9.44
N SER A 713 2.48 2.52 10.04
CA SER A 713 3.28 1.30 10.27
C SER A 713 4.53 1.60 11.11
N ALA A 714 5.74 1.37 10.59
CA ALA A 714 7.00 1.82 11.20
C ALA A 714 7.15 3.35 11.29
N GLY A 715 6.52 4.12 10.39
CA GLY A 715 6.33 5.56 10.56
C GLY A 715 5.34 5.90 11.69
N GLY A 716 4.47 4.98 12.06
CA GLY A 716 3.62 5.08 13.24
C GLY A 716 4.42 4.95 14.55
N LEU A 717 5.46 4.10 14.57
CA LEU A 717 6.46 4.09 15.66
C LEU A 717 7.11 5.48 15.81
N LEU A 718 7.58 6.06 14.71
CA LEU A 718 8.12 7.43 14.68
C LEU A 718 7.13 8.43 15.28
N MET A 719 5.86 8.41 14.84
CA MET A 719 4.83 9.31 15.33
C MET A 719 4.53 9.13 16.83
N CYS A 720 4.38 7.89 17.29
CA CYS A 720 4.12 7.60 18.70
C CYS A 720 5.32 8.00 19.59
N ASN A 721 6.55 7.83 19.11
CA ASN A 721 7.75 8.26 19.84
C ASN A 721 7.83 9.79 19.96
N VAL A 722 7.71 10.52 18.85
CA VAL A 722 7.84 12.00 18.88
C VAL A 722 6.66 12.67 19.59
N ALA A 723 5.48 12.04 19.59
CA ALA A 723 4.36 12.49 20.40
C ALA A 723 4.69 12.54 21.90
N LEU A 724 5.46 11.56 22.41
CA LEU A 724 5.82 11.47 23.82
C LEU A 724 7.06 12.31 24.18
N ASN A 725 8.10 12.27 23.33
CA ASN A 725 9.37 12.93 23.59
C ASN A 725 9.37 14.43 23.23
N TYR A 726 8.63 14.82 22.19
CA TYR A 726 8.59 16.20 21.67
C TYR A 726 7.15 16.73 21.53
N PRO A 727 6.29 16.58 22.57
CA PRO A 727 4.86 16.84 22.46
C PRO A 727 4.52 18.29 22.09
N HIS A 728 5.36 19.24 22.51
CA HIS A 728 5.15 20.68 22.35
C HIS A 728 5.32 21.20 20.91
N TYR A 729 5.82 20.38 19.99
CA TYR A 729 6.01 20.78 18.59
C TYR A 729 4.78 20.62 17.71
N PHE A 730 3.75 19.90 18.16
CA PHE A 730 2.65 19.52 17.29
C PHE A 730 1.31 20.03 17.81
N SER A 731 0.44 20.46 16.89
CA SER A 731 -0.98 20.68 17.18
C SER A 731 -1.77 19.37 17.16
N GLY A 732 -1.34 18.43 16.31
CA GLY A 732 -1.95 17.13 16.15
C GLY A 732 -1.00 16.13 15.52
N ILE A 733 -1.18 14.85 15.81
CA ILE A 733 -0.45 13.74 15.17
C ILE A 733 -1.45 12.68 14.72
N ILE A 734 -1.26 12.19 13.49
CA ILE A 734 -1.96 11.03 12.94
C ILE A 734 -0.97 9.86 12.86
N SER A 735 -1.22 8.79 13.61
CA SER A 735 -0.39 7.59 13.63
C SER A 735 -1.21 6.39 13.15
N GLN A 736 -0.95 5.94 11.93
CA GLN A 736 -1.77 4.91 11.27
C GLN A 736 -1.17 3.53 11.47
N VAL A 737 -1.95 2.56 11.93
CA VAL A 737 -1.53 1.16 12.20
C VAL A 737 -0.13 1.08 12.86
N PRO A 738 0.12 1.76 13.98
CA PRO A 738 1.47 1.99 14.47
C PRO A 738 2.10 0.76 15.14
N PHE A 739 3.37 0.53 14.83
CA PHE A 739 4.23 -0.39 15.59
C PHE A 739 4.59 0.21 16.95
N ALA A 740 3.64 0.16 17.89
CA ALA A 740 3.65 0.95 19.12
C ALA A 740 4.15 0.21 20.37
N ASP A 741 4.37 -1.10 20.29
CA ASP A 741 4.85 -1.96 21.39
C ASP A 741 6.00 -2.84 20.88
N VAL A 742 7.13 -2.19 20.62
CA VAL A 742 8.30 -2.79 19.95
C VAL A 742 8.90 -3.88 20.82
N LEU A 743 9.07 -3.60 22.11
CA LEU A 743 9.82 -4.48 23.01
C LEU A 743 9.11 -5.82 23.21
N THR A 744 7.82 -5.81 23.56
CA THR A 744 7.11 -7.07 23.81
C THR A 744 6.79 -7.83 22.52
N THR A 745 6.70 -7.15 21.37
CA THR A 745 6.59 -7.80 20.06
C THR A 745 7.89 -8.54 19.73
N MET A 746 9.04 -7.87 19.84
CA MET A 746 10.35 -8.45 19.48
C MET A 746 10.80 -9.56 20.42
N LEU A 747 10.21 -9.68 21.61
CA LEU A 747 10.42 -10.81 22.52
C LEU A 747 9.59 -12.06 22.16
N ASP A 748 8.54 -11.90 21.37
CA ASP A 748 7.59 -12.96 21.05
C ASP A 748 7.87 -13.58 19.68
N HIS A 749 8.61 -14.70 19.69
CA HIS A 749 8.99 -15.46 18.50
C HIS A 749 7.80 -16.16 17.81
N SER A 750 6.63 -16.23 18.45
CA SER A 750 5.45 -16.88 17.87
C SER A 750 4.75 -16.02 16.82
N LEU A 751 5.05 -14.71 16.79
CA LEU A 751 4.49 -13.78 15.82
C LEU A 751 5.16 -13.92 14.46
N ALA A 752 4.35 -13.84 13.40
CA ALA A 752 4.74 -14.08 12.01
C ALA A 752 6.01 -13.34 11.56
N LEU A 753 6.23 -12.11 12.03
CA LEU A 753 7.31 -11.25 11.54
C LEU A 753 8.49 -11.11 12.49
N THR A 754 8.36 -11.46 13.78
CA THR A 754 9.37 -11.11 14.81
C THR A 754 10.77 -11.56 14.44
N ILE A 755 10.96 -12.83 14.10
CA ILE A 755 12.29 -13.39 13.77
C ILE A 755 12.88 -12.67 12.54
N HIS A 756 12.04 -12.35 11.55
CA HIS A 756 12.44 -11.62 10.35
C HIS A 756 12.77 -10.14 10.61
N GLU A 757 12.29 -9.58 11.70
CA GLU A 757 12.46 -8.18 12.04
C GLU A 757 13.67 -7.89 12.94
N TYR A 758 14.37 -8.92 13.42
CA TYR A 758 15.62 -8.75 14.18
C TYR A 758 16.72 -8.00 13.43
N ASP A 759 16.80 -8.15 12.11
CA ASP A 759 17.79 -7.42 11.30
C ASP A 759 17.44 -5.91 11.11
N GLU A 760 16.24 -5.50 11.52
CA GLU A 760 15.80 -4.09 11.57
C GLU A 760 15.92 -3.50 12.97
N TRP A 761 15.32 -4.14 13.97
CA TRP A 761 15.16 -3.58 15.32
C TRP A 761 16.18 -4.12 16.33
N GLY A 762 16.71 -5.32 16.07
CA GLY A 762 17.54 -6.11 16.98
C GLY A 762 16.74 -7.16 17.74
N ASN A 763 17.44 -8.19 18.23
CA ASN A 763 16.86 -9.22 19.09
C ASN A 763 17.00 -8.85 20.59
N PRO A 764 15.91 -8.46 21.29
CA PRO A 764 15.96 -8.09 22.72
C PRO A 764 16.20 -9.25 23.68
N ASN A 765 16.39 -10.49 23.19
CA ASN A 765 16.99 -11.55 23.99
C ASN A 765 18.48 -11.27 24.29
N ASP A 766 19.09 -10.30 23.61
CA ASP A 766 20.36 -9.68 24.01
C ASP A 766 20.09 -8.48 24.94
N LEU A 767 20.88 -8.34 26.01
CA LEU A 767 20.69 -7.31 27.03
C LEU A 767 20.97 -5.88 26.51
N GLU A 768 21.99 -5.71 25.66
CA GLU A 768 22.30 -4.40 25.07
C GLU A 768 21.15 -3.95 24.17
N VAL A 769 20.68 -4.84 23.30
CA VAL A 769 19.54 -4.57 22.42
C VAL A 769 18.27 -4.30 23.22
N PHE A 770 17.98 -5.11 24.25
CA PHE A 770 16.85 -4.90 25.16
C PHE A 770 16.85 -3.49 25.75
N ASN A 771 17.98 -3.09 26.34
CA ASN A 771 18.14 -1.78 26.96
C ASN A 771 18.04 -0.64 25.93
N TYR A 772 18.47 -0.88 24.70
CA TYR A 772 18.37 0.09 23.62
C TYR A 772 16.94 0.27 23.11
N ILE A 773 16.22 -0.83 22.80
CA ILE A 773 14.82 -0.79 22.34
C ILE A 773 13.93 -0.08 23.37
N LYS A 774 14.11 -0.38 24.66
CA LYS A 774 13.34 0.22 25.76
C LYS A 774 13.42 1.75 25.79
N GLN A 775 14.49 2.36 25.27
CA GLN A 775 14.67 3.82 25.23
C GLN A 775 13.79 4.51 24.19
N TYR A 776 13.25 3.80 23.20
CA TYR A 776 12.44 4.40 22.15
C TYR A 776 11.08 3.73 21.93
N ASP A 777 10.87 2.54 22.49
CA ASP A 777 9.59 1.83 22.43
C ASP A 777 8.45 2.68 23.05
N PRO A 778 7.43 3.10 22.27
CA PRO A 778 6.37 3.97 22.76
C PRO A 778 5.59 3.39 23.92
N TYR A 779 5.43 2.06 23.99
CA TYR A 779 4.72 1.40 25.08
C TYR A 779 5.51 1.45 26.40
N SER A 780 6.82 1.17 26.35
CA SER A 780 7.73 1.26 27.50
C SER A 780 7.92 2.70 27.96
N LEU A 781 8.01 3.67 27.05
CA LEU A 781 8.22 5.08 27.36
C LEU A 781 7.13 5.69 28.25
N LEU A 782 5.90 5.17 28.21
CA LEU A 782 4.81 5.63 29.08
C LEU A 782 5.07 5.41 30.58
N ASP A 783 6.02 4.55 30.93
CA ASP A 783 6.44 4.33 32.31
C ASP A 783 7.63 5.20 32.73
N ASP A 784 8.28 5.92 31.80
CA ASP A 784 9.37 6.84 32.12
C ASP A 784 8.84 8.08 32.88
N PRO A 785 9.37 8.40 34.08
CA PRO A 785 8.98 9.59 34.83
C PRO A 785 9.11 10.91 34.05
N LYS A 786 10.11 11.02 33.16
CA LYS A 786 10.29 12.21 32.31
C LYS A 786 9.12 12.38 31.36
N ILE A 787 8.69 11.29 30.73
CA ILE A 787 7.53 11.28 29.83
C ILE A 787 6.26 11.62 30.62
N GLN A 788 6.07 11.07 31.82
CA GLN A 788 4.88 11.38 32.62
C GLN A 788 4.74 12.88 32.93
N SER A 789 5.86 13.56 33.15
CA SER A 789 5.86 15.01 33.40
C SER A 789 5.50 15.86 32.15
N SER A 790 5.70 15.31 30.95
CA SER A 790 5.43 16.00 29.67
C SER A 790 4.06 15.67 29.06
N LEU A 791 3.33 14.67 29.57
CA LEU A 791 2.04 14.24 29.01
C LEU A 791 0.99 15.36 28.92
N LYS A 792 1.06 16.38 29.78
CA LYS A 792 0.19 17.56 29.73
C LYS A 792 0.36 18.43 28.47
N TYR A 793 1.46 18.26 27.74
CA TYR A 793 1.75 18.98 26.51
C TYR A 793 1.43 18.18 25.25
N LEU A 794 0.91 16.95 25.38
CA LEU A 794 0.62 16.09 24.23
C LEU A 794 -0.23 16.80 23.17
N PRO A 795 0.05 16.59 21.88
CA PRO A 795 -0.83 17.04 20.81
C PRO A 795 -2.16 16.27 20.84
N ASN A 796 -3.13 16.72 20.04
CA ASN A 796 -4.27 15.85 19.75
C ASN A 796 -3.76 14.63 18.94
N LEU A 797 -4.18 13.43 19.31
CA LEU A 797 -3.74 12.18 18.69
C LEU A 797 -4.91 11.50 17.99
N TYR A 798 -4.68 11.08 16.76
CA TYR A 798 -5.55 10.14 16.06
C TYR A 798 -4.75 8.90 15.65
N ILE A 799 -5.10 7.79 16.27
CA ILE A 799 -4.47 6.48 16.09
C ILE A 799 -5.41 5.58 15.31
N THR A 800 -4.90 4.81 14.37
CA THR A 800 -5.70 3.80 13.66
C THR A 800 -5.18 2.38 13.86
N GLY A 801 -6.07 1.40 13.74
CA GLY A 801 -5.76 -0.03 13.68
C GLY A 801 -6.74 -0.75 12.75
N SER A 802 -6.45 -2.00 12.41
CA SER A 802 -7.38 -2.83 11.64
C SER A 802 -7.43 -4.27 12.17
N THR A 803 -8.61 -4.90 12.13
CA THR A 803 -8.82 -6.26 12.64
C THR A 803 -8.11 -7.34 11.82
N ASN A 804 -7.90 -7.12 10.52
CA ASN A 804 -7.22 -8.05 9.62
C ASN A 804 -5.77 -7.61 9.29
N ASP A 805 -5.14 -6.79 10.13
CA ASP A 805 -3.72 -6.41 9.98
C ASP A 805 -2.79 -7.48 10.54
N PHE A 806 -2.15 -8.24 9.66
CA PHE A 806 -1.16 -9.26 10.01
C PHE A 806 0.27 -8.75 10.13
N ARG A 807 0.53 -7.49 9.75
CA ARG A 807 1.87 -6.89 9.81
C ARG A 807 2.10 -6.17 11.13
N VAL A 808 1.14 -5.36 11.53
CA VAL A 808 1.11 -4.74 12.85
C VAL A 808 -0.16 -5.23 13.55
N PRO A 809 -0.04 -6.23 14.44
CA PRO A 809 -1.21 -6.77 15.13
C PRO A 809 -2.01 -5.67 15.85
N LEU A 810 -3.34 -5.71 15.71
CA LEU A 810 -4.27 -4.71 16.27
C LEU A 810 -4.07 -4.44 17.77
N TRP A 811 -3.62 -5.45 18.52
CA TRP A 811 -3.38 -5.31 19.95
C TRP A 811 -2.31 -4.26 20.28
N GLN A 812 -1.39 -3.93 19.37
CA GLN A 812 -0.37 -2.90 19.60
C GLN A 812 -0.99 -1.50 19.81
N PRO A 813 -1.73 -0.94 18.84
CA PRO A 813 -2.41 0.34 19.07
C PRO A 813 -3.45 0.28 20.18
N LEU A 814 -4.15 -0.85 20.37
CA LEU A 814 -5.11 -1.03 21.49
C LEU A 814 -4.43 -0.85 22.85
N LYS A 815 -3.36 -1.60 23.12
CA LYS A 815 -2.61 -1.55 24.38
C LYS A 815 -1.99 -0.17 24.59
N TRP A 816 -1.40 0.42 23.55
CA TRP A 816 -0.76 1.72 23.66
C TRP A 816 -1.76 2.82 24.03
N VAL A 817 -2.92 2.89 23.36
CA VAL A 817 -3.97 3.87 23.69
C VAL A 817 -4.55 3.61 25.09
N ALA A 818 -4.79 2.35 25.44
CA ALA A 818 -5.28 1.97 26.77
C ALA A 818 -4.33 2.44 27.89
N LYS A 819 -3.03 2.15 27.75
CA LYS A 819 -2.00 2.56 28.71
C LYS A 819 -1.86 4.08 28.75
N LEU A 820 -1.79 4.75 27.61
CA LEU A 820 -1.67 6.21 27.52
C LEU A 820 -2.84 6.89 28.24
N ARG A 821 -4.09 6.54 27.92
CA ARG A 821 -5.27 7.13 28.58
C ARG A 821 -5.30 6.87 30.08
N ASN A 822 -4.81 5.72 30.53
CA ASN A 822 -4.69 5.46 31.96
C ASN A 822 -3.69 6.41 32.64
N LYS A 823 -2.53 6.69 32.01
CA LYS A 823 -1.57 7.67 32.53
C LYS A 823 -2.14 9.09 32.54
N LEU A 824 -2.99 9.43 31.58
CA LEU A 824 -3.64 10.75 31.48
C LEU A 824 -4.73 11.00 32.52
N LYS A 825 -5.21 9.98 33.26
CA LYS A 825 -6.24 10.15 34.31
C LYS A 825 -5.86 11.16 35.40
N SER A 826 -4.56 11.37 35.62
CA SER A 826 -4.03 12.31 36.60
C SER A 826 -4.14 13.78 36.17
N LEU A 827 -4.41 14.04 34.88
CA LEU A 827 -4.56 15.38 34.33
C LEU A 827 -5.99 15.91 34.55
N LYS A 828 -6.12 17.23 34.70
CA LYS A 828 -7.43 17.90 34.75
C LYS A 828 -8.12 17.78 33.38
N SER A 829 -9.45 17.63 33.38
CA SER A 829 -10.25 17.42 32.15
C SER A 829 -9.99 18.47 31.07
N ASP A 830 -9.81 19.73 31.47
CA ASP A 830 -9.64 20.87 30.56
C ASP A 830 -8.24 20.95 29.93
N ASP A 831 -7.27 20.26 30.54
CA ASP A 831 -5.88 20.19 30.08
C ASP A 831 -5.61 18.94 29.22
N SER A 832 -6.51 17.95 29.25
CA SER A 832 -6.30 16.67 28.59
C SER A 832 -6.29 16.76 27.05
N PRO A 833 -5.30 16.14 26.38
CA PRO A 833 -5.28 16.05 24.93
C PRO A 833 -6.45 15.19 24.43
N LEU A 834 -6.90 15.43 23.20
CA LEU A 834 -7.83 14.51 22.54
C LEU A 834 -7.05 13.29 22.06
N VAL A 835 -7.44 12.08 22.46
CA VAL A 835 -6.82 10.82 22.00
C VAL A 835 -7.91 9.94 21.40
N LEU A 836 -7.91 9.79 20.08
CA LEU A 836 -8.85 8.97 19.33
C LEU A 836 -8.17 7.68 18.85
N LEU A 837 -8.90 6.56 18.93
CA LEU A 837 -8.55 5.30 18.29
C LEU A 837 -9.66 4.93 17.30
N GLY A 838 -9.30 4.79 16.03
CA GLY A 838 -10.21 4.29 14.99
C GLY A 838 -9.80 2.92 14.52
N ILE A 839 -10.73 1.98 14.54
CA ILE A 839 -10.49 0.61 14.13
C ILE A 839 -11.35 0.34 12.91
N ASP A 840 -10.72 0.04 11.79
CA ASP A 840 -11.41 -0.30 10.56
C ASP A 840 -11.73 -1.79 10.56
N ASP A 841 -13.03 -2.11 10.44
CA ASP A 841 -13.49 -3.49 10.30
C ASP A 841 -13.21 -3.97 8.87
N ASP A 842 -12.72 -5.21 8.73
CA ASP A 842 -12.52 -5.91 7.46
C ASP A 842 -11.45 -5.35 6.49
N SER A 843 -10.67 -4.35 6.91
CA SER A 843 -9.57 -3.81 6.10
C SER A 843 -8.22 -4.46 6.41
N GLY A 844 -7.30 -4.53 5.44
CA GLY A 844 -5.94 -5.00 5.68
C GLY A 844 -5.02 -3.87 6.20
N HIS A 845 -3.71 -4.13 6.23
CA HIS A 845 -2.68 -3.16 6.65
C HIS A 845 -2.75 -1.80 5.92
N PHE A 846 -3.29 -1.81 4.69
CA PHE A 846 -3.33 -0.63 3.83
C PHE A 846 -4.65 0.12 3.84
N GLY A 847 -5.59 -0.28 4.71
CA GLY A 847 -6.92 0.31 4.79
C GLY A 847 -7.84 -0.12 3.63
N PRO A 848 -8.98 0.57 3.46
CA PRO A 848 -10.04 0.13 2.54
C PRO A 848 -9.68 0.35 1.06
N SER A 849 -10.16 -0.55 0.20
CA SER A 849 -9.90 -0.50 -1.25
C SER A 849 -11.02 0.15 -2.06
N ASP A 850 -12.21 0.34 -1.49
CA ASP A 850 -13.33 0.96 -2.17
C ASP A 850 -13.37 2.48 -1.98
N ARG A 851 -13.88 3.17 -3.00
CA ARG A 851 -13.89 4.63 -3.07
C ARG A 851 -14.71 5.29 -1.96
N ASN A 852 -15.81 4.69 -1.52
CA ASN A 852 -16.67 5.30 -0.51
C ASN A 852 -16.00 5.27 0.86
N SER A 853 -15.42 4.14 1.23
CA SER A 853 -14.66 3.97 2.48
C SER A 853 -13.40 4.85 2.49
N LEU A 854 -12.66 4.92 1.37
CA LEU A 854 -11.53 5.85 1.23
C LEU A 854 -11.96 7.31 1.41
N SER A 855 -13.06 7.72 0.78
CA SER A 855 -13.58 9.09 0.92
C SER A 855 -14.00 9.39 2.37
N LYS A 856 -14.59 8.41 3.09
CA LYS A 856 -14.93 8.53 4.52
C LYS A 856 -13.66 8.72 5.33
N LYS A 857 -12.64 7.88 5.12
CA LYS A 857 -11.34 7.97 5.80
C LYS A 857 -10.67 9.32 5.58
N TRP A 858 -10.44 9.73 4.32
CA TRP A 858 -9.82 11.01 3.98
C TRP A 858 -10.56 12.20 4.59
N SER A 859 -11.90 12.18 4.52
CA SER A 859 -12.70 13.25 5.10
C SER A 859 -12.55 13.36 6.62
N PHE A 860 -12.38 12.24 7.32
CA PHE A 860 -12.15 12.22 8.75
C PHE A 860 -10.75 12.73 9.08
N ASP A 861 -9.70 12.15 8.46
CA ASP A 861 -8.29 12.50 8.69
C ASP A 861 -8.07 14.00 8.50
N LEU A 862 -8.58 14.55 7.40
CA LEU A 862 -8.47 15.99 7.11
C LEU A 862 -9.28 16.83 8.09
N SER A 863 -10.49 16.43 8.47
CA SER A 863 -11.25 17.22 9.43
C SER A 863 -10.61 17.24 10.83
N PHE A 864 -9.96 16.14 11.23
CA PHE A 864 -9.16 16.07 12.45
C PHE A 864 -7.94 17.03 12.41
N ILE A 865 -7.27 17.14 11.26
CA ILE A 865 -6.17 18.10 11.04
C ILE A 865 -6.64 19.53 11.33
N PHE A 866 -7.72 19.97 10.69
CA PHE A 866 -8.21 21.34 10.88
C PHE A 866 -8.71 21.57 12.31
N TYR A 867 -9.35 20.57 12.94
CA TYR A 867 -9.78 20.66 14.34
C TYR A 867 -8.59 20.88 15.27
N SER A 868 -7.51 20.10 15.07
CA SER A 868 -6.31 20.14 15.91
C SER A 868 -5.63 21.51 15.85
N ILE A 869 -5.48 22.06 14.64
CA ILE A 869 -4.90 23.40 14.43
C ILE A 869 -5.81 24.48 15.05
N LYS A 870 -7.12 24.47 14.75
CA LYS A 870 -8.06 25.46 15.30
C LYS A 870 -8.05 25.48 16.83
N LYS A 871 -8.02 24.31 17.46
CA LYS A 871 -7.96 24.17 18.92
C LYS A 871 -6.66 24.73 19.49
N SER A 872 -5.52 24.46 18.84
CA SER A 872 -4.21 24.95 19.26
C SER A 872 -4.12 26.48 19.18
N ILE A 873 -4.57 27.06 18.07
CA ILE A 873 -4.65 28.53 17.90
C ILE A 873 -5.54 29.17 18.97
N SER A 874 -6.68 28.56 19.30
CA SER A 874 -7.64 29.10 20.26
C SER A 874 -7.17 29.06 21.72
N LYS A 875 -6.10 28.28 22.04
CA LYS A 875 -5.49 28.23 23.38
C LYS A 875 -4.51 29.38 23.64
N LYS A 876 -3.98 30.01 22.57
CA LYS A 876 -3.08 31.15 22.63
C LYS A 876 -3.88 32.44 22.68
#